data_AF-A0A0K1Q6E8-F1
#
_entry.id   AF-A0A0K1Q6E8-F1
#
_cell.length_a   1.000
_cell.length_b   1.000
_cell.length_c   1.000
_cell.angle_alpha   90.00
_cell.angle_beta   90.00
_cell.angle_gamma   90.00
#
_symmetry.space_group_name_H-M   'P 1'
#
loop_
_entity.id
_entity.type
_entity.pdbx_description
1 polymer ?
#
loop_
_entity_poly.entity_id
_entity_poly.type
_entity_poly.pdbx_seq_one_letter_code
_entity_poly.pdbx_strand_id
1 'polypeptide(L)'
;MRLRVLAPFVVTGIGSSILFGLAAAACSSSDSNLPIANQPVAPAPTPSSSSSTSKPASPEGGDAAEPANPEDECVLDTALCIAKDRSKTCKKTDQGTRWVEDACAAGSGCFQGACAVGACSDECTLGESQGGKTCGLWDVTKGSAAALPDPVASMHDRSRGYLAFMSKGPMVTGGIGSPHYADPPNFTQLDYMGGLGDSAIWTGTYLAAESARLIATGSADARARVRSLVDTIHLFMNVSGEPGILARWTKESSKTYPFPTGDLACGQDTRSHCNVPYDGKNYDYVGGISRDQYQGVMLGYGLAYEALGPADEDKRDVIRRDVVMLVEELMKERTVSVKVTYDGFTVTPTNLTLRFAVLDPREMKDGAISIVIKSADLQGGEMRGFQEFTPDLADLLKQIPLLSWAPPIYRQSSAVMLASFFRVAIAVTDGVPSYKARHDAILNYYYGHTGAGGNVNDWLKVAVKPSTSAACGDSYYANNIMWEPLYNLARLEDSAGYKSRVRDELMKTTLWPEFVNTKNSFFSFIYAAHAPGGDADAASKAATQLAQFPPAPRTHPAVDLRSTPKYQHSATCTDQCIDTDAVDVGDRPAEDFLWQRHPWSLYRDANPGQVEPGVDYLVAYWLGRRHAFLQDDKPGVCLAYQ
;
A
#
# COMPACT_ATOMS: atom_id res chain seq x y z
N MET A 1 19.98 46.95 54.88
CA MET A 1 18.54 46.72 54.62
C MET A 1 18.25 47.12 53.17
N ARG A 2 18.39 46.18 52.23
CA ARG A 2 18.04 46.34 50.81
C ARG A 2 17.41 45.04 50.35
N LEU A 3 16.11 45.10 50.05
CA LEU A 3 15.34 44.03 49.42
C LEU A 3 15.92 43.77 48.02
N ARG A 4 16.30 42.53 47.72
CA ARG A 4 16.48 42.02 46.36
C ARG A 4 15.25 41.22 46.00
N VAL A 5 14.56 41.65 44.96
CA VAL A 5 13.48 40.91 44.28
C VAL A 5 14.15 39.80 43.45
N LEU A 6 13.75 38.55 43.69
CA LEU A 6 14.10 37.39 42.86
C LEU A 6 13.03 37.25 41.77
N ALA A 7 13.48 37.20 40.52
CA ALA A 7 12.68 36.90 39.33
C ALA A 7 12.32 35.39 39.26
N PRO A 8 11.20 35.02 38.60
CA PRO A 8 10.78 33.63 38.50
C PRO A 8 11.65 32.83 37.52
N PHE A 9 11.99 31.61 37.93
CA PHE A 9 12.63 30.60 37.10
C PHE A 9 11.72 30.24 35.91
N VAL A 10 12.28 30.32 34.71
CA VAL A 10 11.64 30.02 33.44
C VAL A 10 11.68 28.51 33.19
N VAL A 11 10.52 27.85 33.21
CA VAL A 11 10.32 26.45 32.78
C VAL A 11 9.89 26.44 31.30
N THR A 12 10.79 26.77 30.38
CA THR A 12 10.50 26.75 28.92
C THR A 12 11.30 25.70 28.15
N GLY A 13 12.28 25.04 28.75
CA GLY A 13 13.13 24.05 28.04
C GLY A 13 12.53 22.65 27.95
N ILE A 14 11.87 22.17 29.02
CA ILE A 14 11.42 20.77 29.11
C ILE A 14 10.17 20.52 28.23
N GLY A 15 9.30 21.51 28.12
CA GLY A 15 8.04 21.36 27.39
C GLY A 15 8.23 21.14 25.90
N SER A 16 9.11 21.91 25.25
CA SER A 16 9.37 21.77 23.81
C SER A 16 10.03 20.44 23.45
N SER A 17 11.01 19.96 24.23
CA SER A 17 11.70 18.69 23.95
C SER A 17 10.77 17.47 24.09
N ILE A 18 9.84 17.47 25.06
CA ILE A 18 8.81 16.42 25.20
C ILE A 18 7.90 16.37 23.98
N LEU A 19 7.43 17.54 23.51
CA LEU A 19 6.52 17.68 22.38
C LEU A 19 7.13 17.17 21.07
N PHE A 20 8.37 17.55 20.81
CA PHE A 20 9.11 17.08 19.65
C PHE A 20 9.41 15.56 19.72
N GLY A 21 9.63 15.02 20.93
CA GLY A 21 9.92 13.59 21.17
C GLY A 21 8.77 12.68 20.81
N LEU A 22 7.56 13.08 21.20
CA LEU A 22 6.32 12.34 20.95
C LEU A 22 5.87 12.40 19.48
N ALA A 23 6.21 13.47 18.76
CA ALA A 23 5.96 13.55 17.32
C ALA A 23 6.84 12.55 16.57
N ALA A 24 8.13 12.44 16.90
CA ALA A 24 9.06 11.52 16.25
C ALA A 24 8.88 10.06 16.68
N ALA A 25 8.61 9.77 17.97
CA ALA A 25 8.33 8.42 18.48
C ALA A 25 7.19 7.69 17.75
N ALA A 26 6.26 8.47 17.20
CA ALA A 26 5.09 7.99 16.48
C ALA A 26 5.21 8.13 14.95
N CYS A 27 6.28 8.78 14.48
CA CYS A 27 6.65 8.93 13.07
C CYS A 27 7.90 8.12 12.70
N SER A 28 8.54 7.47 13.69
CA SER A 28 9.60 6.48 13.51
C SER A 28 9.04 5.26 12.77
N SER A 29 8.98 5.35 11.45
CA SER A 29 9.31 4.21 10.60
C SER A 29 10.74 3.85 10.97
N SER A 30 10.96 2.69 11.60
CA SER A 30 12.29 2.16 11.85
C SER A 30 13.08 2.23 10.54
N ASP A 31 14.13 3.06 10.50
CA ASP A 31 15.05 3.14 9.37
C ASP A 31 15.53 1.73 9.01
N SER A 32 15.32 1.34 7.76
CA SER A 32 15.76 0.07 7.16
C SER A 32 17.26 0.04 6.82
N ASN A 33 18.04 1.00 7.32
CA ASN A 33 19.48 1.09 7.08
C ASN A 33 20.30 0.60 8.28
N LEU A 34 20.31 -0.71 8.52
CA LEU A 34 21.42 -1.36 9.23
C LEU A 34 21.95 -2.53 8.40
N PRO A 35 23.23 -2.52 7.99
CA PRO A 35 23.87 -3.70 7.43
C PRO A 35 24.15 -4.68 8.56
N ILE A 36 23.30 -5.69 8.76
CA ILE A 36 23.63 -6.81 9.65
C ILE A 36 24.60 -7.73 8.88
N ALA A 37 25.85 -7.72 9.30
CA ALA A 37 26.90 -8.57 8.77
C ALA A 37 26.57 -10.07 8.98
N ASN A 38 26.70 -10.84 7.90
CA ASN A 38 26.54 -12.29 7.84
C ASN A 38 27.50 -13.04 8.80
N GLN A 39 26.98 -13.99 9.57
CA GLN A 39 27.75 -15.13 10.11
C GLN A 39 26.96 -16.43 9.85
N PRO A 40 27.56 -17.44 9.18
CA PRO A 40 26.89 -18.70 8.88
C PRO A 40 26.93 -19.65 10.08
N VAL A 41 25.78 -20.24 10.45
CA VAL A 41 25.68 -21.33 11.44
C VAL A 41 25.24 -22.62 10.73
N ALA A 42 25.95 -23.70 11.05
CA ALA A 42 25.82 -25.03 10.45
C ALA A 42 24.49 -25.73 10.77
N PRO A 43 24.01 -26.65 9.90
CA PRO A 43 22.74 -27.34 10.08
C PRO A 43 22.82 -28.50 11.08
N ALA A 44 21.80 -28.63 11.93
CA ALA A 44 21.56 -29.78 12.80
C ALA A 44 20.53 -30.76 12.18
N PRO A 45 20.55 -32.05 12.56
CA PRO A 45 20.04 -33.14 11.72
C PRO A 45 18.55 -33.43 11.89
N THR A 46 17.95 -33.94 10.81
CA THR A 46 16.57 -34.40 10.65
C THR A 46 16.30 -35.72 11.38
N PRO A 47 15.12 -35.88 12.01
CA PRO A 47 14.55 -37.19 12.31
C PRO A 47 13.43 -37.55 11.33
N SER A 48 13.56 -38.76 10.77
CA SER A 48 12.55 -39.50 10.01
C SER A 48 11.49 -40.10 10.92
N SER A 49 10.21 -40.05 10.54
CA SER A 49 9.28 -41.14 10.86
C SER A 49 8.06 -41.16 9.94
N SER A 50 7.90 -42.31 9.31
CA SER A 50 6.75 -42.80 8.56
C SER A 50 5.53 -43.08 9.45
N SER A 51 4.32 -42.82 8.94
CA SER A 51 3.18 -43.70 9.23
C SER A 51 2.09 -43.56 8.17
N SER A 52 1.85 -44.68 7.47
CA SER A 52 0.74 -44.95 6.57
C SER A 52 -0.54 -45.22 7.35
N THR A 53 -1.66 -44.64 6.92
CA THR A 53 -2.99 -45.18 7.25
C THR A 53 -3.91 -45.14 6.04
N SER A 54 -4.45 -46.33 5.75
CA SER A 54 -5.31 -46.74 4.65
C SER A 54 -6.69 -46.07 4.67
N LYS A 55 -7.16 -45.72 3.48
CA LYS A 55 -8.51 -45.20 3.18
C LYS A 55 -9.47 -46.37 2.87
N PRO A 56 -10.69 -46.44 3.44
CA PRO A 56 -11.68 -47.43 3.01
C PRO A 56 -12.43 -46.94 1.77
N ALA A 57 -12.64 -47.87 0.83
CA ALA A 57 -13.46 -47.70 -0.35
C ALA A 57 -14.97 -47.70 0.00
N SER A 58 -15.75 -47.00 -0.82
CA SER A 58 -17.22 -47.11 -0.85
C SER A 58 -17.75 -46.77 -2.24
N PRO A 59 -18.96 -47.25 -2.58
CA PRO A 59 -19.20 -47.99 -3.82
C PRO A 59 -19.86 -47.17 -4.94
N GLU A 60 -19.74 -47.72 -6.14
CA GLU A 60 -20.39 -47.28 -7.38
C GLU A 60 -21.92 -47.36 -7.30
N GLY A 61 -22.60 -46.40 -7.94
CA GLY A 61 -23.97 -46.59 -8.44
C GLY A 61 -24.86 -45.35 -8.40
N GLY A 62 -25.15 -44.79 -9.60
CA GLY A 62 -26.36 -44.00 -9.85
C GLY A 62 -26.11 -42.74 -10.68
N ASP A 63 -26.55 -42.74 -11.94
CA ASP A 63 -26.69 -41.56 -12.80
C ASP A 63 -27.71 -40.58 -12.17
N ALA A 64 -27.23 -39.75 -11.26
CA ALA A 64 -27.89 -38.50 -10.88
C ALA A 64 -27.42 -37.43 -11.86
N ALA A 65 -28.35 -36.62 -12.39
CA ALA A 65 -27.99 -35.41 -13.11
C ALA A 65 -26.97 -34.64 -12.27
N GLU A 66 -25.79 -34.41 -12.85
CA GLU A 66 -24.67 -33.75 -12.19
C GLU A 66 -25.20 -32.45 -11.54
N PRO A 67 -25.05 -32.28 -10.21
CA PRO A 67 -25.51 -31.06 -9.57
C PRO A 67 -24.82 -29.89 -10.26
N ALA A 68 -25.62 -28.93 -10.75
CA ALA A 68 -25.12 -27.76 -11.45
C ALA A 68 -23.95 -27.18 -10.65
N ASN A 69 -22.78 -27.07 -11.29
CA ASN A 69 -21.60 -26.51 -10.64
C ASN A 69 -21.99 -25.10 -10.16
N PRO A 70 -21.90 -24.78 -8.86
CA PRO A 70 -22.21 -23.44 -8.35
C PRO A 70 -21.41 -22.34 -9.07
N GLU A 71 -20.30 -22.69 -9.72
CA GLU A 71 -19.48 -21.80 -10.55
C GLU A 71 -20.15 -21.39 -11.89
N ASP A 72 -21.24 -22.05 -12.29
CA ASP A 72 -21.99 -21.73 -13.52
C ASP A 72 -23.04 -20.62 -13.30
N GLU A 73 -23.40 -20.30 -12.06
CA GLU A 73 -24.28 -19.16 -11.76
C GLU A 73 -23.48 -17.85 -11.81
N CYS A 74 -24.02 -16.87 -12.53
CA CYS A 74 -23.37 -15.59 -12.74
C CYS A 74 -24.38 -14.43 -12.67
N VAL A 75 -23.86 -13.21 -12.53
CA VAL A 75 -24.69 -12.00 -12.51
C VAL A 75 -24.96 -11.57 -13.95
N LEU A 76 -26.25 -11.53 -14.31
CA LEU A 76 -26.72 -11.22 -15.67
C LEU A 76 -26.03 -9.96 -16.22
N ASP A 77 -25.69 -10.01 -17.51
CA ASP A 77 -25.02 -8.94 -18.27
C ASP A 77 -23.58 -8.63 -17.84
N THR A 78 -23.01 -9.37 -16.88
CA THR A 78 -21.58 -9.25 -16.60
C THR A 78 -20.77 -9.85 -17.74
N ALA A 79 -19.75 -9.14 -18.22
CA ALA A 79 -18.87 -9.58 -19.29
C ALA A 79 -17.40 -9.52 -18.85
N LEU A 80 -16.61 -10.52 -19.25
CA LEU A 80 -15.21 -10.67 -18.84
C LEU A 80 -14.36 -11.13 -20.01
N CYS A 81 -13.12 -10.64 -20.09
CA CYS A 81 -12.11 -11.25 -20.96
C CYS A 81 -11.57 -12.52 -20.33
N ILE A 82 -11.41 -13.56 -21.15
CA ILE A 82 -10.85 -14.87 -20.74
C ILE A 82 -9.65 -15.29 -21.59
N ALA A 83 -9.47 -14.64 -22.74
CA ALA A 83 -8.29 -14.76 -23.59
C ALA A 83 -8.16 -13.47 -24.42
N LYS A 84 -7.05 -13.31 -25.14
CA LYS A 84 -6.80 -12.18 -26.05
C LYS A 84 -7.90 -11.98 -27.10
N ASP A 85 -8.63 -13.04 -27.47
CA ASP A 85 -9.66 -13.08 -28.51
C ASP A 85 -10.94 -13.81 -28.06
N ARG A 86 -11.14 -13.96 -26.75
CA ARG A 86 -12.36 -14.56 -26.20
C ARG A 86 -12.86 -13.76 -25.00
N SER A 87 -14.17 -13.55 -24.99
CA SER A 87 -14.91 -13.02 -23.85
C SER A 87 -15.90 -14.07 -23.35
N LYS A 88 -16.37 -13.92 -22.11
CA LYS A 88 -17.59 -14.58 -21.65
C LYS A 88 -18.56 -13.53 -21.12
N THR A 89 -19.83 -13.70 -21.47
CA THR A 89 -20.91 -12.84 -20.99
C THR A 89 -21.95 -13.69 -20.28
N CYS A 90 -22.41 -13.22 -19.14
CA CYS A 90 -23.45 -13.87 -18.38
C CYS A 90 -24.82 -13.59 -19.01
N LYS A 91 -25.47 -14.63 -19.57
CA LYS A 91 -26.75 -14.52 -20.29
C LYS A 91 -27.81 -15.39 -19.63
N LYS A 92 -29.09 -15.03 -19.83
CA LYS A 92 -30.21 -15.89 -19.45
C LYS A 92 -30.34 -17.02 -20.47
N THR A 93 -30.30 -18.26 -19.99
CA THR A 93 -30.47 -19.49 -20.75
C THR A 93 -31.67 -20.28 -20.23
N ASP A 94 -32.05 -21.36 -20.91
CA ASP A 94 -33.12 -22.26 -20.45
C ASP A 94 -32.78 -22.94 -19.11
N GLN A 95 -31.50 -23.00 -18.75
CA GLN A 95 -31.00 -23.56 -17.48
C GLN A 95 -30.75 -22.48 -16.41
N GLY A 96 -31.30 -21.27 -16.60
CA GLY A 96 -31.04 -20.12 -15.74
C GLY A 96 -29.91 -19.25 -16.26
N THR A 97 -29.30 -18.46 -15.39
CA THR A 97 -28.25 -17.52 -15.79
C THR A 97 -26.92 -18.27 -15.89
N ARG A 98 -26.26 -18.20 -17.06
CA ARG A 98 -25.04 -18.95 -17.39
C ARG A 98 -24.03 -18.10 -18.16
N TRP A 99 -22.75 -18.41 -18.02
CA TRP A 99 -21.71 -17.85 -18.86
C TRP A 99 -21.81 -18.38 -20.29
N VAL A 100 -21.77 -17.48 -21.27
CA VAL A 100 -21.69 -17.78 -22.70
C VAL A 100 -20.39 -17.20 -23.22
N GLU A 101 -19.54 -18.07 -23.76
CA GLU A 101 -18.29 -17.66 -24.41
C GLU A 101 -18.56 -17.15 -25.83
N ASP A 102 -17.92 -16.04 -26.17
CA ASP A 102 -17.97 -15.42 -27.49
C ASP A 102 -16.52 -15.29 -28.00
N ALA A 103 -16.27 -15.78 -29.22
CA ALA A 103 -14.99 -15.61 -29.91
C ALA A 103 -14.98 -14.30 -30.71
N CYS A 104 -13.89 -13.55 -30.62
CA CYS A 104 -13.74 -12.30 -31.34
C CYS A 104 -13.43 -12.55 -32.82
N ALA A 105 -13.99 -11.69 -33.68
CA ALA A 105 -13.71 -11.74 -35.10
C ALA A 105 -12.22 -11.47 -35.39
N ALA A 106 -11.72 -11.93 -36.54
CA ALA A 106 -10.36 -11.60 -36.99
C ALA A 106 -10.15 -10.08 -37.04
N GLY A 107 -9.00 -9.61 -36.56
CA GLY A 107 -8.72 -8.17 -36.39
C GLY A 107 -9.22 -7.57 -35.07
N SER A 108 -9.94 -8.36 -34.26
CA SER A 108 -10.47 -7.94 -32.95
C SER A 108 -9.86 -8.77 -31.82
N GLY A 109 -9.77 -8.18 -30.64
CA GLY A 109 -9.46 -8.89 -29.40
C GLY A 109 -10.46 -8.57 -28.30
N CYS A 110 -10.30 -9.23 -27.15
CA CYS A 110 -11.10 -8.91 -25.99
C CYS A 110 -10.50 -7.73 -25.22
N PHE A 111 -11.32 -6.71 -25.00
CA PHE A 111 -10.98 -5.52 -24.24
C PHE A 111 -12.20 -5.10 -23.42
N GLN A 112 -12.03 -4.82 -22.13
CA GLN A 112 -13.15 -4.41 -21.25
C GLN A 112 -14.32 -5.41 -21.24
N GLY A 113 -14.02 -6.71 -21.34
CA GLY A 113 -15.01 -7.77 -21.35
C GLY A 113 -15.76 -7.97 -22.67
N ALA A 114 -15.45 -7.19 -23.72
CA ALA A 114 -16.11 -7.28 -25.01
C ALA A 114 -15.12 -7.41 -26.18
N CYS A 115 -15.59 -7.98 -27.30
CA CYS A 115 -14.79 -8.01 -28.52
C CYS A 115 -14.71 -6.61 -29.16
N ALA A 116 -13.50 -6.10 -29.34
CA ALA A 116 -13.21 -4.78 -29.88
C ALA A 116 -12.22 -4.87 -31.04
N VAL A 117 -12.53 -4.18 -32.15
CA VAL A 117 -11.66 -4.14 -33.34
C VAL A 117 -10.39 -3.36 -33.00
N GLY A 118 -9.23 -3.94 -33.29
CA GLY A 118 -7.93 -3.30 -33.08
C GLY A 118 -7.55 -3.02 -31.63
N ALA A 119 -8.25 -3.64 -30.66
CA ALA A 119 -7.95 -3.54 -29.25
C ALA A 119 -7.87 -4.93 -28.62
N CYS A 120 -6.97 -5.11 -27.67
CA CYS A 120 -6.95 -6.30 -26.82
C CYS A 120 -6.34 -6.01 -25.45
N SER A 121 -6.59 -6.91 -24.50
CA SER A 121 -6.02 -6.90 -23.15
C SER A 121 -5.10 -8.10 -22.95
N ASP A 122 -4.15 -7.97 -22.02
CA ASP A 122 -3.19 -9.02 -21.72
C ASP A 122 -3.92 -10.22 -21.09
N GLU A 123 -3.64 -11.44 -21.58
CA GLU A 123 -4.21 -12.67 -20.99
C GLU A 123 -3.25 -13.38 -20.03
N CYS A 124 -1.97 -13.01 -20.05
CA CYS A 124 -0.89 -13.66 -19.32
C CYS A 124 0.26 -12.68 -19.03
N THR A 125 1.21 -13.10 -18.18
CA THR A 125 2.40 -12.30 -17.86
C THR A 125 3.53 -12.57 -18.86
N LEU A 126 4.23 -11.54 -19.32
CA LEU A 126 5.31 -11.69 -20.31
C LEU A 126 6.36 -12.75 -19.87
N GLY A 127 6.58 -13.75 -20.74
CA GLY A 127 7.51 -14.86 -20.50
C GLY A 127 6.98 -15.98 -19.60
N GLU A 128 5.73 -15.91 -19.14
CA GLU A 128 5.05 -17.02 -18.44
C GLU A 128 4.83 -18.19 -19.40
N SER A 129 4.95 -19.42 -18.90
CA SER A 129 4.71 -20.63 -19.69
C SER A 129 3.54 -21.44 -19.14
N GLN A 130 2.59 -21.81 -20.00
CA GLN A 130 1.43 -22.64 -19.66
C GLN A 130 1.09 -23.55 -20.83
N GLY A 131 0.87 -24.84 -20.57
CA GLY A 131 0.44 -25.79 -21.60
C GLY A 131 1.39 -25.93 -22.80
N GLY A 132 2.70 -25.77 -22.59
CA GLY A 132 3.70 -25.82 -23.66
C GLY A 132 3.83 -24.54 -24.50
N LYS A 133 3.05 -23.51 -24.20
CA LYS A 133 3.12 -22.18 -24.82
C LYS A 133 3.87 -21.20 -23.94
N THR A 134 4.40 -20.14 -24.54
CA THR A 134 5.01 -19.03 -23.81
C THR A 134 4.28 -17.74 -24.12
N CYS A 135 4.03 -16.94 -23.09
CA CYS A 135 3.37 -15.67 -23.18
C CYS A 135 4.27 -14.63 -23.85
N GLY A 136 3.82 -14.09 -24.98
CA GLY A 136 4.54 -13.09 -25.77
C GLY A 136 3.59 -12.08 -26.40
N LEU A 137 4.14 -11.02 -27.00
CA LEU A 137 3.34 -9.98 -27.64
C LEU A 137 2.65 -10.51 -28.91
N TRP A 138 1.35 -10.22 -29.04
CA TRP A 138 0.48 -10.62 -30.13
C TRP A 138 -0.26 -9.41 -30.68
N ASP A 139 -0.23 -9.24 -32.00
CA ASP A 139 -0.92 -8.17 -32.71
C ASP A 139 -2.26 -8.72 -33.25
N VAL A 140 -3.38 -8.31 -32.63
CA VAL A 140 -4.72 -8.79 -33.03
C VAL A 140 -5.14 -8.29 -34.41
N THR A 141 -4.58 -7.16 -34.87
CA THR A 141 -4.89 -6.62 -36.21
C THR A 141 -4.24 -7.44 -37.31
N LYS A 142 -3.05 -8.00 -37.04
CA LYS A 142 -2.33 -8.87 -37.96
C LYS A 142 -2.59 -10.36 -37.74
N GLY A 143 -3.15 -10.73 -36.60
CA GLY A 143 -3.35 -12.13 -36.22
C GLY A 143 -2.03 -12.90 -36.12
N SER A 144 -0.98 -12.27 -35.59
CA SER A 144 0.36 -12.87 -35.49
C SER A 144 1.16 -12.31 -34.32
N ALA A 145 2.29 -12.95 -34.01
CA ALA A 145 3.25 -12.45 -33.02
C ALA A 145 3.73 -11.03 -33.39
N ALA A 146 3.79 -10.15 -32.40
CA ALA A 146 4.33 -8.80 -32.55
C ALA A 146 5.85 -8.77 -32.31
N ALA A 147 6.47 -7.62 -32.59
CA ALA A 147 7.87 -7.39 -32.23
C ALA A 147 8.07 -7.51 -30.71
N LEU A 148 9.31 -7.80 -30.29
CA LEU A 148 9.67 -7.86 -28.87
C LEU A 148 9.32 -6.56 -28.14
N PRO A 149 9.04 -6.62 -26.82
CA PRO A 149 8.79 -5.42 -26.02
C PRO A 149 9.97 -4.44 -26.09
N ASP A 150 9.66 -3.15 -26.18
CA ASP A 150 10.64 -2.06 -26.10
C ASP A 150 10.36 -1.21 -24.84
N PRO A 151 10.78 -1.65 -23.66
CA PRO A 151 10.48 -0.96 -22.41
C PRO A 151 11.25 0.37 -22.25
N VAL A 152 12.19 0.68 -23.16
CA VAL A 152 12.87 1.98 -23.19
C VAL A 152 11.99 3.00 -23.89
N ALA A 153 11.48 2.68 -25.09
CA ALA A 153 10.68 3.60 -25.88
C ALA A 153 9.17 3.58 -25.55
N SER A 154 8.65 2.48 -24.97
CA SER A 154 7.23 2.30 -24.66
C SER A 154 7.00 2.20 -23.16
N MET A 155 6.15 3.10 -22.63
CA MET A 155 5.73 3.05 -21.24
C MET A 155 4.86 1.83 -20.95
N HIS A 156 4.07 1.37 -21.92
CA HIS A 156 3.25 0.19 -21.73
C HIS A 156 4.09 -1.10 -21.67
N ASP A 157 5.07 -1.25 -22.56
CA ASP A 157 6.01 -2.38 -22.50
C ASP A 157 6.88 -2.33 -21.24
N ARG A 158 7.23 -1.14 -20.76
CA ARG A 158 7.89 -0.98 -19.46
C ARG A 158 7.05 -1.51 -18.32
N SER A 159 5.74 -1.24 -18.33
CA SER A 159 4.80 -1.79 -17.35
C SER A 159 4.80 -3.32 -17.40
N ARG A 160 4.72 -3.92 -18.60
CA ARG A 160 4.81 -5.37 -18.78
C ARG A 160 6.13 -5.96 -18.26
N GLY A 161 7.24 -5.25 -18.45
CA GLY A 161 8.55 -5.64 -17.91
C GLY A 161 8.55 -5.70 -16.38
N TYR A 162 8.00 -4.67 -15.72
CA TYR A 162 7.84 -4.66 -14.26
C TYR A 162 6.91 -5.77 -13.76
N LEU A 163 5.75 -5.96 -14.41
CA LEU A 163 4.81 -7.04 -14.08
C LEU A 163 5.45 -8.42 -14.18
N ALA A 164 6.25 -8.67 -15.22
CA ALA A 164 6.99 -9.92 -15.39
C ALA A 164 8.11 -10.12 -14.35
N PHE A 165 8.69 -9.03 -13.85
CA PHE A 165 9.72 -9.08 -12.83
C PHE A 165 9.13 -9.35 -11.43
N MET A 166 7.92 -8.86 -11.12
CA MET A 166 7.26 -9.03 -9.82
C MET A 166 7.29 -10.47 -9.31
N SER A 167 6.90 -11.44 -10.13
CA SER A 167 6.82 -12.85 -9.74
C SER A 167 8.17 -13.55 -9.56
N LYS A 168 9.26 -12.97 -10.10
CA LYS A 168 10.62 -13.52 -10.07
C LYS A 168 11.52 -12.87 -9.01
N GLY A 169 11.09 -11.74 -8.46
CA GLY A 169 11.83 -11.03 -7.41
C GLY A 169 10.90 -10.54 -6.31
N PRO A 170 10.33 -9.33 -6.41
CA PRO A 170 9.68 -8.65 -5.29
C PRO A 170 8.57 -9.44 -4.60
N MET A 171 7.78 -10.24 -5.33
CA MET A 171 6.64 -11.01 -4.79
C MET A 171 6.96 -12.48 -4.48
N VAL A 172 8.21 -12.93 -4.62
CA VAL A 172 8.58 -14.37 -4.47
C VAL A 172 8.26 -14.90 -3.06
N THR A 173 8.22 -14.02 -2.06
CA THR A 173 7.93 -14.34 -0.66
C THR A 173 6.45 -14.18 -0.29
N GLY A 174 5.58 -13.80 -1.24
CA GLY A 174 4.14 -13.64 -1.03
C GLY A 174 3.68 -12.21 -0.73
N GLY A 175 4.61 -11.27 -0.55
CA GLY A 175 4.33 -9.83 -0.46
C GLY A 175 5.53 -9.07 -1.05
N ILE A 176 5.38 -7.78 -1.32
CA ILE A 176 6.45 -6.97 -1.89
C ILE A 176 7.62 -6.88 -0.91
N GLY A 177 8.81 -7.27 -1.35
CA GLY A 177 10.08 -6.94 -0.71
C GLY A 177 11.10 -6.45 -1.74
N SER A 178 12.27 -6.05 -1.26
CA SER A 178 13.37 -5.55 -2.08
C SER A 178 14.45 -6.65 -2.23
N PRO A 179 14.45 -7.40 -3.35
CA PRO A 179 15.37 -8.51 -3.55
C PRO A 179 16.83 -8.05 -3.72
N HIS A 180 17.76 -8.83 -3.16
CA HIS A 180 19.19 -8.72 -3.44
C HIS A 180 19.69 -10.00 -4.14
N TYR A 181 20.47 -9.82 -5.19
CA TYR A 181 20.98 -10.89 -6.05
C TYR A 181 22.50 -11.01 -5.95
N ALA A 182 22.99 -12.24 -5.90
CA ALA A 182 24.42 -12.55 -5.90
C ALA A 182 25.07 -12.47 -7.29
N ASP A 183 24.26 -12.43 -8.35
CA ASP A 183 24.70 -12.59 -9.75
C ASP A 183 24.31 -11.44 -10.69
N PRO A 184 24.40 -10.15 -10.31
CA PRO A 184 24.18 -9.07 -11.27
C PRO A 184 25.19 -9.16 -12.44
N PRO A 185 24.78 -8.88 -13.69
CA PRO A 185 23.47 -8.34 -14.11
C PRO A 185 22.45 -9.43 -14.51
N ASN A 186 22.65 -10.70 -14.18
CA ASN A 186 21.74 -11.78 -14.58
C ASN A 186 20.48 -11.82 -13.69
N PHE A 187 20.60 -11.43 -12.42
CA PHE A 187 19.49 -11.38 -11.45
C PHE A 187 18.70 -12.68 -11.37
N THR A 188 19.41 -13.81 -11.32
CA THR A 188 18.80 -15.15 -11.22
C THR A 188 19.02 -15.83 -9.88
N GLN A 189 19.99 -15.36 -9.08
CA GLN A 189 20.37 -15.94 -7.80
C GLN A 189 20.04 -14.98 -6.67
N LEU A 190 18.80 -15.04 -6.19
CA LEU A 190 18.36 -14.29 -5.02
C LEU A 190 19.06 -14.84 -3.77
N ASP A 191 19.81 -13.98 -3.07
CA ASP A 191 20.56 -14.36 -1.87
C ASP A 191 20.03 -13.71 -0.59
N TYR A 192 19.19 -12.68 -0.70
CA TYR A 192 18.55 -12.02 0.42
C TYR A 192 17.26 -11.29 0.01
N MET A 193 16.27 -11.25 0.91
CA MET A 193 15.04 -10.46 0.74
C MET A 193 14.92 -9.43 1.86
N GLY A 194 15.07 -8.15 1.53
CA GLY A 194 14.89 -7.02 2.45
C GLY A 194 13.54 -6.32 2.29
N GLY A 195 13.33 -5.25 3.06
CA GLY A 195 12.16 -4.38 2.93
C GLY A 195 10.83 -5.02 3.31
N LEU A 196 10.84 -6.18 3.97
CA LEU A 196 9.63 -6.88 4.38
C LEU A 196 8.89 -6.15 5.51
N GLY A 197 9.60 -5.30 6.26
CA GLY A 197 9.01 -4.33 7.16
C GLY A 197 8.01 -3.40 6.47
N ASP A 198 8.15 -3.10 5.18
CA ASP A 198 7.20 -2.24 4.45
C ASP A 198 6.38 -3.03 3.42
N SER A 199 6.29 -4.35 3.59
CA SER A 199 5.61 -5.18 2.60
C SER A 199 4.11 -4.89 2.50
N ALA A 200 3.45 -4.56 3.61
CA ALA A 200 2.01 -4.34 3.61
C ALA A 200 1.61 -3.08 2.83
N ILE A 201 2.31 -1.94 3.02
CA ILE A 201 2.08 -0.74 2.21
C ILE A 201 2.31 -1.06 0.73
N TRP A 202 3.45 -1.67 0.37
CA TRP A 202 3.80 -1.86 -1.03
C TRP A 202 3.00 -2.95 -1.73
N THR A 203 2.56 -3.98 -1.00
CA THR A 203 1.62 -4.98 -1.52
C THR A 203 0.23 -4.36 -1.75
N GLY A 204 -0.23 -3.48 -0.85
CA GLY A 204 -1.44 -2.69 -1.03
C GLY A 204 -1.36 -1.72 -2.21
N THR A 205 -0.25 -1.01 -2.37
CA THR A 205 -0.01 -0.12 -3.51
C THR A 205 0.14 -0.89 -4.82
N TYR A 206 0.68 -2.11 -4.79
CA TYR A 206 0.67 -2.99 -5.96
C TYR A 206 -0.74 -3.49 -6.30
N LEU A 207 -1.57 -3.82 -5.29
CA LEU A 207 -2.99 -4.10 -5.50
C LEU A 207 -3.71 -2.91 -6.14
N ALA A 208 -3.40 -1.68 -5.72
CA ALA A 208 -3.94 -0.46 -6.33
C ALA A 208 -3.56 -0.35 -7.81
N ALA A 209 -2.29 -0.62 -8.15
CA ALA A 209 -1.80 -0.59 -9.53
C ALA A 209 -2.51 -1.64 -10.42
N GLU A 210 -2.63 -2.88 -9.94
CA GLU A 210 -3.31 -3.97 -10.67
C GLU A 210 -4.82 -3.73 -10.80
N SER A 211 -5.43 -3.11 -9.79
CA SER A 211 -6.83 -2.71 -9.82
C SER A 211 -7.07 -1.60 -10.85
N ALA A 212 -6.19 -0.59 -10.89
CA ALA A 212 -6.23 0.44 -11.92
C ALA A 212 -5.98 -0.15 -13.33
N ARG A 213 -5.08 -1.14 -13.45
CA ARG A 213 -4.85 -1.90 -14.69
C ARG A 213 -6.11 -2.63 -15.14
N LEU A 214 -6.75 -3.37 -14.22
CA LEU A 214 -7.99 -4.10 -14.51
C LEU A 214 -9.09 -3.14 -14.98
N ILE A 215 -9.27 -2.00 -14.31
CA ILE A 215 -10.24 -0.97 -14.70
C ILE A 215 -9.91 -0.38 -16.07
N ALA A 216 -8.63 -0.17 -16.39
CA ALA A 216 -8.22 0.42 -17.66
C ALA A 216 -8.29 -0.55 -18.85
N THR A 217 -8.21 -1.88 -18.62
CA THR A 217 -8.04 -2.87 -19.70
C THR A 217 -9.09 -3.98 -19.74
N GLY A 218 -9.69 -4.36 -18.61
CA GLY A 218 -10.48 -5.59 -18.48
C GLY A 218 -9.65 -6.88 -18.54
N SER A 219 -8.31 -6.79 -18.39
CA SER A 219 -7.37 -7.92 -18.50
C SER A 219 -7.73 -9.11 -17.61
N ALA A 220 -7.66 -10.31 -18.18
CA ALA A 220 -7.87 -11.56 -17.44
C ALA A 220 -6.77 -11.79 -16.39
N ASP A 221 -5.51 -11.52 -16.75
CA ASP A 221 -4.36 -11.68 -15.86
C ASP A 221 -4.37 -10.63 -14.73
N ALA A 222 -4.78 -9.39 -15.02
CA ALA A 222 -4.99 -8.34 -14.02
C ALA A 222 -6.04 -8.77 -13.00
N ARG A 223 -7.17 -9.31 -13.47
CA ARG A 223 -8.23 -9.84 -12.58
C ARG A 223 -7.71 -10.95 -11.69
N ALA A 224 -6.97 -11.91 -12.25
CA ALA A 224 -6.36 -12.98 -11.46
C ALA A 224 -5.39 -12.42 -10.40
N ARG A 225 -4.56 -11.44 -10.76
CA ARG A 225 -3.61 -10.78 -9.86
C ARG A 225 -4.32 -10.01 -8.75
N VAL A 226 -5.33 -9.20 -9.06
CA VAL A 226 -6.14 -8.46 -8.06
C VAL A 226 -6.75 -9.44 -7.06
N ARG A 227 -7.39 -10.53 -7.53
CA ARG A 227 -7.98 -11.55 -6.65
C ARG A 227 -6.94 -12.19 -5.73
N SER A 228 -5.76 -12.53 -6.26
CA SER A 228 -4.67 -13.11 -5.46
C SER A 228 -4.07 -12.13 -4.44
N LEU A 229 -3.97 -10.86 -4.78
CA LEU A 229 -3.48 -9.81 -3.88
C LEU A 229 -4.51 -9.51 -2.77
N VAL A 230 -5.81 -9.57 -3.06
CA VAL A 230 -6.86 -9.51 -2.03
C VAL A 230 -6.68 -10.64 -1.02
N ASP A 231 -6.42 -11.87 -1.46
CA ASP A 231 -6.18 -13.00 -0.54
C ASP A 231 -4.91 -12.80 0.30
N THR A 232 -3.87 -12.22 -0.31
CA THR A 232 -2.61 -11.90 0.38
C THR A 232 -2.83 -10.88 1.49
N ILE A 233 -3.49 -9.77 1.18
CA ILE A 233 -3.76 -8.71 2.16
C ILE A 233 -4.76 -9.18 3.20
N HIS A 234 -5.73 -10.04 2.83
CA HIS A 234 -6.65 -10.64 3.79
C HIS A 234 -5.89 -11.45 4.84
N LEU A 235 -4.92 -12.27 4.42
CA LEU A 235 -4.04 -12.95 5.34
C LEU A 235 -3.27 -11.96 6.22
N PHE A 236 -2.73 -10.87 5.67
CA PHE A 236 -2.00 -9.87 6.46
C PHE A 236 -2.90 -9.19 7.52
N MET A 237 -4.15 -8.90 7.17
CA MET A 237 -5.14 -8.29 8.06
C MET A 237 -5.63 -9.20 9.19
N ASN A 238 -5.44 -10.53 9.06
CA ASN A 238 -6.09 -11.50 9.94
C ASN A 238 -5.14 -12.50 10.61
N VAL A 239 -3.90 -12.66 10.15
CA VAL A 239 -2.94 -13.65 10.69
C VAL A 239 -2.62 -13.42 12.17
N SER A 240 -2.71 -12.17 12.64
CA SER A 240 -2.55 -11.84 14.07
C SER A 240 -3.67 -12.46 14.94
N GLY A 241 -4.85 -12.71 14.36
CA GLY A 241 -6.07 -13.08 15.09
C GLY A 241 -6.69 -11.92 15.88
N GLU A 242 -6.09 -10.73 15.83
CA GLU A 242 -6.55 -9.54 16.56
C GLU A 242 -7.30 -8.59 15.61
N PRO A 243 -8.54 -8.19 15.94
CA PRO A 243 -9.34 -7.35 15.05
C PRO A 243 -8.63 -6.06 14.64
N GLY A 244 -8.55 -5.83 13.33
CA GLY A 244 -7.96 -4.61 12.75
C GLY A 244 -6.44 -4.54 12.79
N ILE A 245 -5.72 -5.50 13.40
CA ILE A 245 -4.25 -5.53 13.40
C ILE A 245 -3.72 -6.12 12.09
N LEU A 246 -3.02 -5.28 11.33
CA LEU A 246 -2.35 -5.63 10.09
C LEU A 246 -0.93 -6.12 10.39
N ALA A 247 -0.56 -7.27 9.85
CA ALA A 247 0.84 -7.70 9.78
C ALA A 247 1.57 -6.94 8.66
N ARG A 248 2.85 -6.61 8.90
CA ARG A 248 3.71 -5.97 7.89
C ARG A 248 4.05 -6.94 6.77
N TRP A 249 4.27 -8.22 7.10
CA TRP A 249 4.48 -9.33 6.17
C TRP A 249 4.23 -10.67 6.87
N THR A 250 3.94 -11.75 6.13
CA THR A 250 3.76 -13.10 6.70
C THR A 250 4.10 -14.23 5.73
N LYS A 251 4.45 -15.40 6.27
CA LYS A 251 4.57 -16.68 5.57
C LYS A 251 4.01 -17.82 6.42
N GLU A 252 3.64 -18.93 5.79
CA GLU A 252 3.40 -20.18 6.52
C GLU A 252 4.71 -20.61 7.23
N SER A 253 4.65 -20.99 8.51
CA SER A 253 5.84 -21.34 9.31
C SER A 253 6.61 -22.52 8.72
N SER A 254 5.91 -23.45 8.07
CA SER A 254 6.48 -24.61 7.37
C SER A 254 7.29 -24.22 6.13
N LYS A 255 7.04 -23.03 5.56
CA LYS A 255 7.68 -22.57 4.33
C LYS A 255 9.09 -22.08 4.64
N THR A 256 10.06 -22.68 3.96
CA THR A 256 11.47 -22.26 3.97
C THR A 256 11.84 -21.62 2.64
N TYR A 257 12.68 -20.60 2.69
CA TYR A 257 13.26 -19.96 1.52
C TYR A 257 14.76 -20.29 1.48
N PRO A 258 15.37 -20.43 0.29
CA PRO A 258 16.80 -20.71 0.15
C PRO A 258 17.70 -19.49 0.43
N PHE A 259 17.12 -18.38 0.90
CA PHE A 259 17.75 -17.12 1.24
C PHE A 259 17.15 -16.55 2.54
N PRO A 260 17.88 -15.70 3.29
CA PRO A 260 17.34 -15.05 4.48
C PRO A 260 16.27 -14.01 4.15
N THR A 261 15.34 -13.84 5.08
CA THR A 261 14.28 -12.81 5.06
C THR A 261 14.56 -11.77 6.14
N GLY A 262 14.95 -10.56 5.76
CA GLY A 262 15.59 -9.55 6.59
C GLY A 262 14.85 -9.11 7.86
N ASP A 263 13.51 -9.03 7.82
CA ASP A 263 12.69 -8.51 8.92
C ASP A 263 12.01 -9.61 9.77
N LEU A 264 12.17 -10.88 9.41
CA LEU A 264 11.61 -12.00 10.16
C LEU A 264 12.73 -12.79 10.83
N ALA A 265 12.88 -12.58 12.14
CA ALA A 265 13.88 -13.23 12.98
C ALA A 265 13.25 -13.77 14.27
N CYS A 266 12.66 -14.97 14.18
CA CYS A 266 11.98 -15.63 15.30
C CYS A 266 12.87 -15.71 16.56
N GLY A 267 12.39 -15.15 17.67
CA GLY A 267 13.10 -15.15 18.96
C GLY A 267 14.26 -14.16 19.08
N GLN A 268 14.53 -13.34 18.05
CA GLN A 268 15.56 -12.30 18.05
C GLN A 268 14.96 -10.90 17.88
N ASP A 269 13.97 -10.74 16.99
CA ASP A 269 13.22 -9.49 16.82
C ASP A 269 11.89 -9.58 17.58
N THR A 270 11.62 -8.58 18.43
CA THR A 270 10.36 -8.45 19.18
C THR A 270 9.16 -8.15 18.30
N ARG A 271 9.35 -7.78 17.03
CA ARG A 271 8.31 -7.67 16.01
C ARG A 271 8.03 -9.01 15.32
N SER A 272 8.88 -10.03 15.49
CA SER A 272 8.67 -11.34 14.85
C SER A 272 7.78 -12.24 15.69
N HIS A 273 6.60 -12.57 15.17
CA HIS A 273 5.63 -13.45 15.80
C HIS A 273 5.59 -14.77 15.03
N CYS A 274 6.03 -15.87 15.66
CA CYS A 274 6.23 -17.14 14.96
C CYS A 274 5.36 -18.27 15.51
N ASN A 275 5.02 -19.23 14.65
CA ASN A 275 4.11 -20.34 14.93
C ASN A 275 2.71 -19.89 15.39
N VAL A 276 2.20 -18.82 14.80
CA VAL A 276 0.88 -18.26 15.12
C VAL A 276 -0.20 -19.07 14.41
N PRO A 277 -1.16 -19.67 15.14
CA PRO A 277 -2.22 -20.46 14.52
C PRO A 277 -3.24 -19.56 13.82
N TYR A 278 -3.48 -19.82 12.54
CA TYR A 278 -4.50 -19.17 11.73
C TYR A 278 -5.00 -20.13 10.64
N ASP A 279 -6.32 -20.27 10.51
CA ASP A 279 -7.00 -21.11 9.51
C ASP A 279 -6.41 -22.54 9.36
N GLY A 280 -6.21 -23.21 10.50
CA GLY A 280 -5.70 -24.60 10.54
C GLY A 280 -4.21 -24.76 10.22
N LYS A 281 -3.47 -23.66 10.03
CA LYS A 281 -2.03 -23.62 9.78
C LYS A 281 -1.32 -22.74 10.81
N ASN A 282 0.01 -22.80 10.81
CA ASN A 282 0.85 -21.90 11.59
C ASN A 282 1.59 -20.93 10.67
N TYR A 283 1.69 -19.67 11.10
CA TYR A 283 2.33 -18.59 10.35
C TYR A 283 3.40 -17.89 11.17
N ASP A 284 4.41 -17.38 10.46
CA ASP A 284 5.38 -16.44 10.99
C ASP A 284 5.13 -15.08 10.34
N TYR A 285 4.94 -14.02 11.14
CA TYR A 285 4.66 -12.69 10.65
C TYR A 285 5.49 -11.60 11.34
N VAL A 286 5.65 -10.48 10.65
CA VAL A 286 6.27 -9.25 11.15
C VAL A 286 5.18 -8.30 11.65
N GLY A 287 5.17 -8.04 12.95
CA GLY A 287 4.32 -7.07 13.64
C GLY A 287 4.99 -5.70 13.76
N GLY A 288 4.72 -4.96 14.85
CA GLY A 288 5.17 -3.58 15.03
C GLY A 288 4.63 -2.67 13.94
N ILE A 289 3.32 -2.80 13.67
CA ILE A 289 2.65 -2.14 12.56
C ILE A 289 2.71 -0.61 12.70
N SER A 290 2.93 0.08 11.59
CA SER A 290 2.91 1.55 11.51
C SER A 290 1.74 2.03 10.65
N ARG A 291 1.28 3.28 10.83
CA ARG A 291 0.09 3.83 10.13
C ARG A 291 0.22 3.80 8.61
N ASP A 292 1.41 4.05 8.10
CA ASP A 292 1.75 4.04 6.68
C ASP A 292 1.49 2.68 6.02
N GLN A 293 1.47 1.58 6.78
CA GLN A 293 1.15 0.26 6.24
C GLN A 293 -0.33 0.15 5.85
N TYR A 294 -1.22 0.79 6.62
CA TYR A 294 -2.65 0.76 6.35
C TYR A 294 -3.06 1.60 5.14
N GLN A 295 -2.36 2.68 4.81
CA GLN A 295 -2.75 3.51 3.66
C GLN A 295 -2.63 2.77 2.34
N GLY A 296 -1.55 2.02 2.11
CA GLY A 296 -1.35 1.27 0.88
C GLY A 296 -2.40 0.16 0.76
N VAL A 297 -2.66 -0.55 1.86
CA VAL A 297 -3.74 -1.56 1.95
C VAL A 297 -5.09 -0.93 1.63
N MET A 298 -5.44 0.21 2.23
CA MET A 298 -6.72 0.85 2.03
C MET A 298 -6.85 1.48 0.64
N LEU A 299 -5.77 2.01 0.06
CA LEU A 299 -5.69 2.43 -1.34
C LEU A 299 -6.01 1.23 -2.25
N GLY A 300 -5.32 0.11 -2.05
CA GLY A 300 -5.50 -1.13 -2.78
C GLY A 300 -6.92 -1.67 -2.68
N TYR A 301 -7.45 -1.86 -1.46
CA TYR A 301 -8.81 -2.36 -1.23
C TYR A 301 -9.89 -1.46 -1.81
N GLY A 302 -9.76 -0.14 -1.67
CA GLY A 302 -10.72 0.79 -2.25
C GLY A 302 -10.79 0.68 -3.78
N LEU A 303 -9.65 0.53 -4.45
CA LEU A 303 -9.58 0.36 -5.90
C LEU A 303 -9.97 -1.05 -6.35
N ALA A 304 -9.58 -2.08 -5.60
CA ALA A 304 -9.89 -3.47 -5.89
C ALA A 304 -11.40 -3.72 -5.80
N TYR A 305 -12.10 -3.15 -4.82
CA TYR A 305 -13.55 -3.30 -4.71
C TYR A 305 -14.32 -2.68 -5.89
N GLU A 306 -13.75 -1.64 -6.52
CA GLU A 306 -14.30 -1.02 -7.73
C GLU A 306 -13.95 -1.85 -8.98
N ALA A 307 -12.71 -2.33 -9.06
CA ALA A 307 -12.23 -3.11 -10.19
C ALA A 307 -12.90 -4.49 -10.27
N LEU A 308 -13.17 -5.09 -9.11
CA LEU A 308 -13.90 -6.33 -8.95
C LEU A 308 -15.40 -5.99 -8.96
N GLY A 309 -16.09 -6.43 -10.03
CA GLY A 309 -17.53 -6.24 -10.17
C GLY A 309 -18.34 -7.34 -9.49
N PRO A 310 -19.66 -7.41 -9.76
CA PRO A 310 -20.53 -8.44 -9.20
C PRO A 310 -20.11 -9.89 -9.49
N ALA A 311 -19.38 -10.15 -10.58
CA ALA A 311 -18.80 -11.47 -10.86
C ALA A 311 -17.63 -11.87 -9.94
N ASP A 312 -17.20 -10.97 -9.06
CA ASP A 312 -16.12 -11.15 -8.08
C ASP A 312 -16.62 -10.89 -6.65
N GLU A 313 -17.92 -11.09 -6.40
CA GLU A 313 -18.50 -10.78 -5.09
C GLU A 313 -17.85 -11.57 -3.95
N ASP A 314 -17.30 -12.76 -4.23
CA ASP A 314 -16.51 -13.54 -3.27
C ASP A 314 -15.31 -12.76 -2.72
N LYS A 315 -14.60 -12.02 -3.57
CA LYS A 315 -13.47 -11.17 -3.17
C LYS A 315 -13.90 -9.81 -2.69
N ARG A 316 -14.99 -9.25 -3.23
CA ARG A 316 -15.58 -8.00 -2.69
C ARG A 316 -16.04 -8.19 -1.25
N ASP A 317 -16.56 -9.36 -0.90
CA ASP A 317 -16.93 -9.69 0.48
C ASP A 317 -15.72 -9.82 1.40
N VAL A 318 -14.61 -10.39 0.94
CA VAL A 318 -13.34 -10.41 1.70
C VAL A 318 -12.89 -8.97 1.99
N ILE A 319 -12.81 -8.11 0.98
CA ILE A 319 -12.44 -6.70 1.15
C ILE A 319 -13.36 -6.02 2.16
N ARG A 320 -14.67 -6.21 2.00
CA ARG A 320 -15.70 -5.62 2.86
C ARG A 320 -15.54 -6.04 4.31
N ARG A 321 -15.28 -7.33 4.58
CA ARG A 321 -15.05 -7.85 5.93
C ARG A 321 -13.85 -7.18 6.59
N ASP A 322 -12.72 -7.12 5.90
CA ASP A 322 -11.48 -6.55 6.46
C ASP A 322 -11.60 -5.04 6.72
N VAL A 323 -12.15 -4.31 5.75
CA VAL A 323 -12.34 -2.86 5.85
C VAL A 323 -13.31 -2.50 6.97
N VAL A 324 -14.46 -3.18 7.03
CA VAL A 324 -15.48 -2.92 8.06
C VAL A 324 -14.94 -3.26 9.44
N MET A 325 -14.22 -4.38 9.59
CA MET A 325 -13.58 -4.74 10.85
C MET A 325 -12.63 -3.63 11.32
N LEU A 326 -11.73 -3.16 10.46
CA LEU A 326 -10.83 -2.06 10.81
C LEU A 326 -11.59 -0.80 11.25
N VAL A 327 -12.57 -0.34 10.46
CA VAL A 327 -13.31 0.88 10.78
C VAL A 327 -14.14 0.73 12.05
N GLU A 328 -14.78 -0.42 12.27
CA GLU A 328 -15.49 -0.71 13.52
C GLU A 328 -14.54 -0.69 14.72
N GLU A 329 -13.31 -1.21 14.61
CA GLU A 329 -12.31 -1.08 15.67
C GLU A 329 -11.89 0.37 15.93
N LEU A 330 -11.79 1.20 14.88
CA LEU A 330 -11.45 2.62 15.00
C LEU A 330 -12.58 3.45 15.62
N MET A 331 -13.84 3.03 15.45
CA MET A 331 -15.02 3.65 16.07
C MET A 331 -15.11 3.39 17.58
N LYS A 332 -14.40 2.38 18.12
CA LYS A 332 -14.46 2.04 19.54
C LYS A 332 -13.72 3.04 20.40
N GLU A 333 -14.29 3.28 21.57
CA GLU A 333 -13.62 3.93 22.70
C GLU A 333 -13.22 2.85 23.71
N ARG A 334 -11.94 2.79 24.09
CA ARG A 334 -11.43 1.79 25.02
C ARG A 334 -10.58 2.43 26.10
N THR A 335 -10.83 2.06 27.35
CA THR A 335 -9.94 2.40 28.46
C THR A 335 -8.85 1.33 28.54
N VAL A 336 -7.61 1.74 28.31
CA VAL A 336 -6.44 0.84 28.26
C VAL A 336 -5.40 1.29 29.27
N SER A 337 -4.74 0.33 29.92
CA SER A 337 -3.63 0.62 30.82
C SER A 337 -2.40 1.02 30.01
N VAL A 338 -1.74 2.09 30.42
CA VAL A 338 -0.60 2.67 29.70
C VAL A 338 0.58 2.83 30.63
N LYS A 339 1.73 2.31 30.20
CA LYS A 339 3.03 2.55 30.82
C LYS A 339 3.78 3.59 30.02
N VAL A 340 3.94 4.78 30.60
CA VAL A 340 4.71 5.86 29.99
C VAL A 340 6.10 5.86 30.59
N THR A 341 7.12 5.74 29.74
CA THR A 341 8.52 5.88 30.14
C THR A 341 9.08 7.14 29.49
N TYR A 342 9.46 8.12 30.31
CA TYR A 342 10.06 9.38 29.86
C TYR A 342 11.52 9.45 30.30
N ASP A 343 12.47 9.47 29.36
CA ASP A 343 13.92 9.48 29.64
C ASP A 343 14.36 8.41 30.66
N GLY A 344 13.77 7.21 30.55
CA GLY A 344 14.03 6.09 31.46
C GLY A 344 13.22 6.11 32.76
N PHE A 345 12.46 7.16 33.05
CA PHE A 345 11.55 7.24 34.19
C PHE A 345 10.17 6.73 33.83
N THR A 346 9.76 5.60 34.41
CA THR A 346 8.40 5.06 34.23
C THR A 346 7.43 5.77 35.16
N VAL A 347 6.42 6.42 34.58
CA VAL A 347 5.28 6.99 35.29
C VAL A 347 4.36 5.86 35.73
N THR A 348 3.72 6.00 36.90
CA THR A 348 2.71 5.06 37.40
C THR A 348 1.71 4.72 36.27
N PRO A 349 1.41 3.42 36.04
CA PRO A 349 0.46 3.02 35.02
C PRO A 349 -0.84 3.83 35.16
N THR A 350 -1.23 4.49 34.08
CA THR A 350 -2.47 5.28 34.02
C THR A 350 -3.38 4.67 32.98
N ASN A 351 -4.68 4.77 33.21
CA ASN A 351 -5.66 4.35 32.23
C ASN A 351 -5.91 5.53 31.28
N LEU A 352 -5.71 5.29 29.98
CA LEU A 352 -6.04 6.25 28.93
C LEU A 352 -7.26 5.75 28.17
N THR A 353 -8.16 6.66 27.86
CA THR A 353 -9.22 6.44 26.89
C THR A 353 -8.62 6.61 25.50
N LEU A 354 -8.46 5.49 24.79
CA LEU A 354 -8.01 5.43 23.41
C LEU A 354 -9.20 5.43 22.45
N ARG A 355 -9.03 6.15 21.35
CA ARG A 355 -9.92 6.19 20.18
C ARG A 355 -9.07 6.12 18.93
N PHE A 356 -9.70 5.75 17.80
CA PHE A 356 -9.01 5.65 16.52
C PHE A 356 -7.75 4.79 16.64
N ALA A 357 -7.85 3.67 17.34
CA ALA A 357 -6.72 2.80 17.60
C ALA A 357 -7.11 1.33 17.47
N VAL A 358 -6.20 0.56 16.94
CA VAL A 358 -6.21 -0.91 16.97
C VAL A 358 -5.24 -1.38 18.04
N LEU A 359 -5.63 -2.39 18.81
CA LEU A 359 -4.84 -2.90 19.92
C LEU A 359 -4.20 -4.22 19.52
N ASP A 360 -2.93 -4.39 19.88
CA ASP A 360 -2.21 -5.65 19.73
C ASP A 360 -1.82 -6.16 21.12
N PRO A 361 -2.66 -7.00 21.75
CA PRO A 361 -2.38 -7.58 23.06
C PRO A 361 -1.06 -8.38 23.12
N ARG A 362 -0.57 -8.91 21.99
CA ARG A 362 0.68 -9.68 21.95
C ARG A 362 1.91 -8.80 22.11
N GLU A 363 1.79 -7.53 21.73
CA GLU A 363 2.84 -6.53 21.88
C GLU A 363 2.69 -5.68 23.14
N MET A 364 1.65 -5.92 23.95
CA MET A 364 1.47 -5.31 25.27
C MET A 364 2.37 -5.96 26.31
N LYS A 365 2.88 -5.17 27.25
CA LYS A 365 3.70 -5.65 28.38
C LYS A 365 2.92 -5.61 29.68
N ASP A 366 2.65 -6.78 30.25
CA ASP A 366 1.79 -6.98 31.42
C ASP A 366 0.37 -6.41 31.21
N GLY A 367 -0.19 -6.60 30.01
CA GLY A 367 -1.52 -6.12 29.63
C GLY A 367 -1.64 -4.60 29.47
N ALA A 368 -0.51 -3.88 29.41
CA ALA A 368 -0.48 -2.44 29.20
C ALA A 368 0.23 -2.10 27.87
N ILE A 369 -0.26 -1.05 27.20
CA ILE A 369 0.49 -0.44 26.10
C ILE A 369 1.69 0.32 26.65
N SER A 370 2.78 0.36 25.87
CA SER A 370 4.01 1.04 26.25
C SER A 370 4.19 2.28 25.39
N ILE A 371 4.44 3.43 26.03
CA ILE A 371 4.81 4.67 25.37
C ILE A 371 6.17 5.09 25.93
N VAL A 372 7.20 5.03 25.10
CA VAL A 372 8.56 5.45 25.43
C VAL A 372 8.82 6.79 24.75
N ILE A 373 9.22 7.77 25.54
CA ILE A 373 9.54 9.12 25.11
C ILE A 373 10.98 9.39 25.51
N LYS A 374 11.80 9.77 24.55
CA LYS A 374 13.19 10.19 24.76
C LYS A 374 13.33 11.64 24.33
N SER A 375 13.65 12.53 25.25
CA SER A 375 13.72 13.97 25.01
C SER A 375 14.97 14.41 24.25
N ALA A 376 16.05 13.61 24.34
CA ALA A 376 17.31 13.84 23.63
C ALA A 376 17.41 13.12 22.29
N ASP A 377 16.55 12.12 22.05
CA ASP A 377 16.52 11.29 20.86
C ASP A 377 15.07 10.98 20.51
N LEU A 378 14.47 11.90 19.77
CA LEU A 378 13.06 11.85 19.45
C LEU A 378 12.73 10.64 18.56
N GLN A 379 13.69 10.19 17.75
CA GLN A 379 13.56 8.99 16.91
C GLN A 379 13.60 7.70 17.73
N GLY A 380 14.27 7.72 18.89
CA GLY A 380 14.33 6.59 19.80
C GLY A 380 13.10 6.41 20.69
N GLY A 381 12.05 7.22 20.52
CA GLY A 381 10.76 6.98 21.17
C GLY A 381 9.99 5.85 20.50
N GLU A 382 9.10 5.20 21.24
CA GLU A 382 8.47 3.96 20.79
C GLU A 382 7.05 3.84 21.37
N MET A 383 6.10 3.40 20.56
CA MET A 383 4.76 3.00 21.03
C MET A 383 4.54 1.53 20.69
N ARG A 384 4.16 0.72 21.68
CA ARG A 384 3.92 -0.73 21.51
C ARG A 384 2.59 -1.18 22.09
N GLY A 385 2.03 -2.22 21.48
CA GLY A 385 0.76 -2.83 21.87
C GLY A 385 -0.47 -2.16 21.26
N PHE A 386 -0.29 -1.15 20.41
CA PHE A 386 -1.37 -0.49 19.67
C PHE A 386 -0.82 0.31 18.49
N GLN A 387 -1.69 0.59 17.52
CA GLN A 387 -1.47 1.60 16.50
C GLN A 387 -2.63 2.61 16.53
N GLU A 388 -2.30 3.88 16.72
CA GLU A 388 -3.23 5.00 16.74
C GLU A 388 -3.34 5.73 15.40
N PHE A 389 -4.46 6.41 15.18
CA PHE A 389 -4.76 7.26 14.02
C PHE A 389 -5.38 8.59 14.47
N THR A 390 -5.08 9.08 15.67
CA THR A 390 -5.68 10.31 16.20
C THR A 390 -5.26 11.55 15.39
N PRO A 391 -6.21 12.40 14.95
CA PRO A 391 -5.90 13.66 14.30
C PRO A 391 -5.14 14.64 15.20
N ASP A 392 -5.34 14.59 16.51
CA ASP A 392 -4.62 15.40 17.49
C ASP A 392 -4.04 14.48 18.58
N LEU A 393 -2.72 14.32 18.59
CA LEU A 393 -2.06 13.49 19.61
C LEU A 393 -2.17 14.10 21.01
N ALA A 394 -2.39 15.41 21.10
CA ALA A 394 -2.55 16.07 22.39
C ALA A 394 -3.75 15.52 23.16
N ASP A 395 -4.77 14.99 22.49
CA ASP A 395 -5.94 14.36 23.14
C ASP A 395 -5.54 13.11 23.94
N LEU A 396 -4.50 12.38 23.51
CA LEU A 396 -3.93 11.28 24.27
C LEU A 396 -3.06 11.80 25.42
N LEU A 397 -2.21 12.79 25.14
CA LEU A 397 -1.23 13.29 26.11
C LEU A 397 -1.88 14.02 27.29
N LYS A 398 -2.94 14.79 27.04
CA LYS A 398 -3.63 15.56 28.09
C LYS A 398 -4.24 14.68 29.18
N GLN A 399 -4.48 13.40 28.88
CA GLN A 399 -4.99 12.41 29.84
C GLN A 399 -3.91 11.91 30.82
N ILE A 400 -2.62 12.16 30.53
CA ILE A 400 -1.51 11.83 31.42
C ILE A 400 -1.34 13.00 32.41
N PRO A 401 -1.40 12.79 33.74
CA PRO A 401 -1.42 13.88 34.73
C PRO A 401 -0.34 14.95 34.57
N LEU A 402 0.88 14.55 34.15
CA LEU A 402 2.02 15.45 33.96
C LEU A 402 2.04 16.19 32.60
N LEU A 403 1.17 15.79 31.66
CA LEU A 403 1.09 16.30 30.30
C LEU A 403 -0.28 16.92 29.97
N SER A 404 -1.11 17.19 30.98
CA SER A 404 -2.42 17.84 30.85
C SER A 404 -2.38 19.21 30.15
N TRP A 405 -1.21 19.86 30.10
CA TRP A 405 -0.96 21.14 29.43
C TRP A 405 -0.55 21.01 27.96
N ALA A 406 -0.38 19.79 27.42
CA ALA A 406 0.16 19.58 26.08
C ALA A 406 -0.63 20.39 25.03
N PRO A 407 0.03 21.25 24.22
CA PRO A 407 -0.62 21.96 23.14
C PRO A 407 -1.09 20.98 22.05
N PRO A 408 -2.03 21.38 21.18
CA PRO A 408 -2.43 20.56 20.03
C PRO A 408 -1.22 20.07 19.22
N ILE A 409 -1.25 18.79 18.85
CA ILE A 409 -0.24 18.14 18.00
C ILE A 409 -0.99 17.54 16.81
N TYR A 410 -1.25 18.39 15.82
CA TYR A 410 -2.02 18.04 14.65
C TYR A 410 -1.29 17.04 13.76
N ARG A 411 -1.99 15.97 13.39
CA ARG A 411 -1.55 14.90 12.49
C ARG A 411 -2.46 14.90 11.27
N GLN A 412 -2.11 15.74 10.31
CA GLN A 412 -2.88 15.91 9.08
C GLN A 412 -3.08 14.57 8.37
N SER A 413 -2.01 13.78 8.24
CA SER A 413 -2.06 12.48 7.57
C SER A 413 -3.02 11.52 8.28
N SER A 414 -3.07 11.51 9.61
CA SER A 414 -4.03 10.69 10.36
C SER A 414 -5.47 11.15 10.17
N ALA A 415 -5.69 12.46 10.10
CA ALA A 415 -7.01 13.01 9.79
C ALA A 415 -7.50 12.59 8.39
N VAL A 416 -6.61 12.62 7.39
CA VAL A 416 -6.93 12.17 6.02
C VAL A 416 -7.09 10.65 5.94
N MET A 417 -6.26 9.87 6.64
CA MET A 417 -6.41 8.42 6.74
C MET A 417 -7.77 8.05 7.35
N LEU A 418 -8.18 8.65 8.47
CA LEU A 418 -9.50 8.39 9.06
C LEU A 418 -10.62 8.73 8.08
N ALA A 419 -10.58 9.91 7.47
CA ALA A 419 -11.60 10.30 6.50
C ALA A 419 -11.67 9.32 5.32
N SER A 420 -10.51 8.93 4.79
CA SER A 420 -10.39 7.97 3.71
C SER A 420 -10.91 6.58 4.09
N PHE A 421 -10.51 6.04 5.24
CA PHE A 421 -10.85 4.68 5.66
C PHE A 421 -12.37 4.54 5.88
N PHE A 422 -12.99 5.53 6.51
CA PHE A 422 -14.44 5.55 6.65
C PHE A 422 -15.16 5.67 5.30
N ARG A 423 -14.67 6.48 4.37
CA ARG A 423 -15.24 6.55 3.01
C ARG A 423 -15.10 5.25 2.24
N VAL A 424 -13.98 4.55 2.38
CA VAL A 424 -13.82 3.20 1.81
C VAL A 424 -14.84 2.25 2.45
N ALA A 425 -14.99 2.25 3.78
CA ALA A 425 -15.96 1.40 4.46
C ALA A 425 -17.42 1.66 4.04
N ILE A 426 -17.80 2.93 3.87
CA ILE A 426 -19.10 3.32 3.34
C ILE A 426 -19.26 2.78 1.91
N ALA A 427 -18.30 3.01 1.03
CA ALA A 427 -18.35 2.56 -0.36
C ALA A 427 -18.44 1.04 -0.50
N VAL A 428 -17.71 0.27 0.33
CA VAL A 428 -17.76 -1.19 0.24
C VAL A 428 -19.01 -1.80 0.87
N THR A 429 -19.77 -1.05 1.67
CA THR A 429 -21.01 -1.54 2.30
C THR A 429 -22.29 -1.01 1.66
N ASP A 430 -22.18 0.00 0.79
CA ASP A 430 -23.32 0.59 0.11
C ASP A 430 -24.07 -0.42 -0.77
N GLY A 431 -25.40 -0.40 -0.67
CA GLY A 431 -26.29 -1.31 -1.41
C GLY A 431 -26.22 -2.79 -1.00
N VAL A 432 -25.45 -3.18 0.01
CA VAL A 432 -25.30 -4.59 0.44
C VAL A 432 -26.26 -4.91 1.60
N PRO A 433 -27.32 -5.71 1.40
CA PRO A 433 -28.37 -5.89 2.40
C PRO A 433 -27.86 -6.44 3.75
N SER A 434 -26.92 -7.38 3.73
CA SER A 434 -26.32 -7.98 4.94
C SER A 434 -25.41 -7.02 5.73
N TYR A 435 -25.05 -5.87 5.15
CA TYR A 435 -24.25 -4.83 5.80
C TYR A 435 -25.03 -3.56 6.09
N LYS A 436 -26.31 -3.46 5.72
CA LYS A 436 -27.10 -2.23 5.86
C LYS A 436 -26.99 -1.58 7.24
N ALA A 437 -27.15 -2.33 8.33
CA ALA A 437 -27.07 -1.79 9.68
C ALA A 437 -25.67 -1.23 10.03
N ARG A 438 -24.61 -1.92 9.56
CA ARG A 438 -23.21 -1.50 9.75
C ARG A 438 -22.87 -0.28 8.89
N HIS A 439 -23.31 -0.27 7.63
CA HIS A 439 -23.23 0.89 6.74
C HIS A 439 -23.85 2.13 7.40
N ASP A 440 -25.10 2.03 7.87
CA ASP A 440 -25.81 3.16 8.50
C ASP A 440 -25.07 3.64 9.76
N ALA A 441 -24.51 2.73 10.58
CA ALA A 441 -23.73 3.09 11.75
C ALA A 441 -22.43 3.84 11.41
N ILE A 442 -21.69 3.36 10.40
CA ILE A 442 -20.45 3.98 9.92
C ILE A 442 -20.75 5.37 9.33
N LEU A 443 -21.80 5.47 8.51
CA LEU A 443 -22.23 6.73 7.90
C LEU A 443 -22.64 7.77 8.95
N ASN A 444 -23.44 7.35 9.95
CA ASN A 444 -23.85 8.20 11.05
C ASN A 444 -22.64 8.66 11.90
N TYR A 445 -21.64 7.79 12.09
CA TYR A 445 -20.41 8.18 12.76
C TYR A 445 -19.63 9.20 11.93
N TYR A 446 -19.41 8.91 10.64
CA TYR A 446 -18.64 9.74 9.72
C TYR A 446 -19.17 11.18 9.59
N TYR A 447 -20.49 11.35 9.49
CA TYR A 447 -21.12 12.67 9.32
C TYR A 447 -21.65 13.29 10.61
N GLY A 448 -22.05 12.47 11.57
CA GLY A 448 -22.87 12.89 12.70
C GLY A 448 -22.25 12.65 14.07
N HIS A 449 -21.07 12.02 14.18
CA HIS A 449 -20.45 11.82 15.49
C HIS A 449 -20.17 13.17 16.16
N THR A 450 -20.60 13.30 17.42
CA THR A 450 -20.35 14.45 18.27
C THR A 450 -19.65 13.96 19.52
N GLY A 451 -18.57 14.63 19.93
CA GLY A 451 -17.70 14.15 20.99
C GLY A 451 -16.23 14.39 20.66
N ALA A 452 -15.34 13.95 21.54
CA ALA A 452 -13.91 14.13 21.32
C ALA A 452 -13.38 13.15 20.26
N GLY A 453 -12.51 13.65 19.38
CA GLY A 453 -12.16 12.99 18.12
C GLY A 453 -13.05 13.42 16.94
N GLY A 454 -14.28 13.86 17.21
CA GLY A 454 -15.16 14.49 16.21
C GLY A 454 -15.53 13.59 15.03
N ASN A 455 -15.86 14.22 13.91
CA ASN A 455 -16.26 13.56 12.67
C ASN A 455 -15.45 14.12 11.48
N VAL A 456 -15.84 13.78 10.23
CA VAL A 456 -15.13 14.26 9.03
C VAL A 456 -14.93 15.77 9.00
N ASN A 457 -15.87 16.56 9.51
CA ASN A 457 -15.73 18.02 9.55
C ASN A 457 -14.53 18.45 10.40
N ASP A 458 -14.31 17.78 11.53
CA ASP A 458 -13.20 18.07 12.45
C ASP A 458 -11.89 17.51 11.92
N TRP A 459 -11.92 16.33 11.31
CA TRP A 459 -10.74 15.75 10.66
C TRP A 459 -10.25 16.65 9.52
N LEU A 460 -11.15 17.16 8.67
CA LEU A 460 -10.77 18.09 7.60
C LEU A 460 -10.24 19.43 8.12
N LYS A 461 -10.69 19.92 9.29
CA LYS A 461 -10.09 21.12 9.92
C LYS A 461 -8.65 20.88 10.35
N VAL A 462 -8.31 19.66 10.74
CA VAL A 462 -6.94 19.26 11.08
C VAL A 462 -6.13 19.05 9.81
N ALA A 463 -6.70 18.40 8.78
CA ALA A 463 -6.02 18.09 7.52
C ALA A 463 -5.48 19.33 6.79
N VAL A 464 -6.20 20.46 6.85
CA VAL A 464 -5.82 21.72 6.18
C VAL A 464 -4.88 22.61 7.02
N LYS A 465 -4.39 22.13 8.17
CA LYS A 465 -3.41 22.89 8.95
C LYS A 465 -2.08 22.94 8.19
N PRO A 466 -1.23 23.95 8.44
CA PRO A 466 0.13 23.96 7.90
C PRO A 466 0.93 22.79 8.46
N SER A 467 1.70 22.11 7.61
CA SER A 467 2.69 21.12 8.04
C SER A 467 4.03 21.82 8.26
N THR A 468 4.89 21.25 9.09
CA THR A 468 6.29 21.69 9.18
C THR A 468 7.11 20.84 8.23
N SER A 469 7.71 21.45 7.21
CA SER A 469 8.73 20.78 6.40
C SER A 469 10.00 20.55 7.22
N ALA A 470 10.55 19.34 7.19
CA ALA A 470 11.88 19.09 7.74
C ALA A 470 12.96 19.68 6.84
N ALA A 471 14.10 20.04 7.44
CA ALA A 471 15.28 20.43 6.71
C ALA A 471 15.75 19.29 5.79
N CYS A 472 16.19 19.62 4.58
CA CYS A 472 16.85 18.70 3.65
C CYS A 472 16.06 17.43 3.28
N GLY A 473 14.72 17.50 3.34
CA GLY A 473 13.85 16.42 2.87
C GLY A 473 13.67 15.24 3.82
N ASP A 474 14.19 15.32 5.05
CA ASP A 474 14.17 14.22 6.04
C ASP A 474 12.75 13.72 6.38
N SER A 475 11.72 14.56 6.19
CA SER A 475 10.32 14.21 6.44
C SER A 475 9.48 14.05 5.18
N TYR A 476 10.08 14.01 3.98
CA TYR A 476 9.32 13.96 2.72
C TYR A 476 8.45 12.69 2.64
N TYR A 477 8.89 11.60 3.26
CA TYR A 477 8.14 10.34 3.29
C TYR A 477 6.74 10.47 3.89
N ALA A 478 6.54 11.41 4.83
CA ALA A 478 5.24 11.67 5.44
C ALA A 478 4.19 12.15 4.41
N ASN A 479 4.62 12.66 3.26
CA ASN A 479 3.76 13.07 2.18
C ASN A 479 3.10 11.87 1.49
N ASN A 480 3.77 10.71 1.43
CA ASN A 480 3.13 9.49 0.92
C ASN A 480 1.91 9.14 1.79
N ILE A 481 2.09 9.24 3.12
CA ILE A 481 1.05 9.06 4.17
C ILE A 481 -0.15 10.01 3.99
N MET A 482 0.04 11.10 3.25
CA MET A 482 -1.03 12.04 2.92
C MET A 482 -1.71 11.69 1.59
N TRP A 483 -0.93 11.49 0.52
CA TRP A 483 -1.46 11.45 -0.85
C TRP A 483 -2.18 10.15 -1.21
N GLU A 484 -1.73 8.97 -0.74
CA GLU A 484 -2.42 7.71 -1.00
C GLU A 484 -3.86 7.69 -0.42
N PRO A 485 -4.10 7.96 0.89
CA PRO A 485 -5.45 7.98 1.43
C PRO A 485 -6.28 9.13 0.84
N LEU A 486 -5.65 10.25 0.48
CA LEU A 486 -6.32 11.39 -0.13
C LEU A 486 -6.96 11.04 -1.49
N TYR A 487 -6.34 10.17 -2.29
CA TYR A 487 -6.93 9.71 -3.55
C TYR A 487 -8.29 9.02 -3.33
N ASN A 488 -8.35 8.08 -2.37
CA ASN A 488 -9.61 7.43 -1.99
C ASN A 488 -10.63 8.41 -1.45
N LEU A 489 -10.23 9.32 -0.56
CA LEU A 489 -11.12 10.33 -0.01
C LEU A 489 -11.71 11.22 -1.12
N ALA A 490 -10.89 11.72 -2.04
CA ALA A 490 -11.32 12.64 -3.08
C ALA A 490 -12.24 11.99 -4.14
N ARG A 491 -12.02 10.72 -4.47
CA ARG A 491 -12.88 10.00 -5.42
C ARG A 491 -14.18 9.50 -4.79
N LEU A 492 -14.16 9.12 -3.51
CA LEU A 492 -15.30 8.49 -2.84
C LEU A 492 -16.20 9.48 -2.10
N GLU A 493 -15.73 10.66 -1.70
CA GLU A 493 -16.56 11.65 -1.01
C GLU A 493 -17.75 12.10 -1.86
N ASP A 494 -18.96 11.95 -1.33
CA ASP A 494 -20.24 12.18 -2.03
C ASP A 494 -20.89 13.50 -1.63
N SER A 495 -20.61 14.01 -0.42
CA SER A 495 -21.10 15.30 0.03
C SER A 495 -20.42 16.42 -0.75
N ALA A 496 -21.22 17.20 -1.50
CA ALA A 496 -20.71 18.31 -2.29
C ALA A 496 -19.88 19.30 -1.45
N GLY A 497 -20.26 19.53 -0.20
CA GLY A 497 -19.53 20.40 0.73
C GLY A 497 -18.16 19.84 1.09
N TYR A 498 -18.08 18.60 1.57
CA TYR A 498 -16.79 17.98 1.94
C TYR A 498 -15.90 17.75 0.73
N LYS A 499 -16.47 17.34 -0.40
CA LYS A 499 -15.76 17.20 -1.68
C LYS A 499 -15.10 18.51 -2.11
N SER A 500 -15.81 19.64 -1.98
CA SER A 500 -15.24 20.97 -2.28
C SER A 500 -14.10 21.32 -1.34
N ARG A 501 -14.19 20.99 -0.04
CA ARG A 501 -13.11 21.24 0.93
C ARG A 501 -11.88 20.40 0.64
N VAL A 502 -12.06 19.10 0.39
CA VAL A 502 -10.96 18.19 0.00
C VAL A 502 -10.25 18.70 -1.26
N ARG A 503 -11.02 19.13 -2.26
CA ARG A 503 -10.47 19.66 -3.51
C ARG A 503 -9.79 21.02 -3.33
N ASP A 504 -10.50 22.00 -2.80
CA ASP A 504 -10.09 23.40 -2.89
C ASP A 504 -9.23 23.83 -1.68
N GLU A 505 -9.61 23.44 -0.46
CA GLU A 505 -8.85 23.79 0.74
C GLU A 505 -7.64 22.88 0.91
N LEU A 506 -7.84 21.56 0.85
CA LEU A 506 -6.76 20.60 1.10
C LEU A 506 -5.85 20.43 -0.12
N MET A 507 -6.35 19.91 -1.25
CA MET A 507 -5.50 19.63 -2.42
C MET A 507 -4.91 20.91 -3.04
N LYS A 508 -5.76 21.87 -3.45
CA LYS A 508 -5.29 23.05 -4.21
C LYS A 508 -4.55 24.06 -3.35
N THR A 509 -5.06 24.37 -2.17
CA THR A 509 -4.52 25.46 -1.34
C THR A 509 -3.42 24.98 -0.40
N THR A 510 -3.62 23.84 0.27
CA THR A 510 -2.70 23.37 1.31
C THR A 510 -1.54 22.56 0.72
N LEU A 511 -1.84 21.56 -0.12
CA LEU A 511 -0.82 20.59 -0.56
C LEU A 511 -0.11 21.02 -1.85
N TRP A 512 -0.83 21.22 -2.94
CA TRP A 512 -0.25 21.35 -4.29
C TRP A 512 0.88 22.39 -4.43
N PRO A 513 0.85 23.57 -3.78
CA PRO A 513 1.95 24.53 -3.88
C PRO A 513 3.31 23.96 -3.47
N GLU A 514 3.35 22.98 -2.56
CA GLU A 514 4.58 22.31 -2.12
C GLU A 514 5.04 21.22 -3.09
N PHE A 515 4.14 20.69 -3.93
CA PHE A 515 4.43 19.53 -4.79
C PHE A 515 4.58 19.84 -6.27
N VAL A 516 4.13 21.02 -6.73
CA VAL A 516 4.11 21.39 -8.16
C VAL A 516 5.48 21.22 -8.85
N ASN A 517 6.58 21.45 -8.13
CA ASN A 517 7.95 21.34 -8.65
C ASN A 517 8.69 20.07 -8.20
N THR A 518 8.02 19.15 -7.50
CA THR A 518 8.66 17.91 -7.01
C THR A 518 8.83 16.84 -8.08
N LYS A 519 8.24 17.04 -9.27
CA LYS A 519 8.24 16.08 -10.40
C LYS A 519 7.76 14.68 -9.97
N ASN A 520 6.89 14.62 -8.95
CA ASN A 520 6.31 13.38 -8.44
C ASN A 520 5.08 13.00 -9.29
N SER A 521 5.26 12.09 -10.24
CA SER A 521 4.21 11.75 -11.21
C SER A 521 2.98 11.14 -10.54
N PHE A 522 3.16 10.36 -9.47
CA PHE A 522 2.04 9.73 -8.76
C PHE A 522 1.15 10.78 -8.08
N PHE A 523 1.73 11.70 -7.30
CA PHE A 523 0.97 12.76 -6.63
C PHE A 523 0.35 13.74 -7.64
N SER A 524 1.05 14.02 -8.73
CA SER A 524 0.57 14.90 -9.80
C SER A 524 -0.64 14.31 -10.53
N PHE A 525 -0.69 13.00 -10.78
CA PHE A 525 -1.88 12.35 -11.34
C PHE A 525 -3.05 12.32 -10.35
N ILE A 526 -2.81 12.10 -9.05
CA ILE A 526 -3.86 12.22 -8.03
C ILE A 526 -4.45 13.64 -8.02
N TYR A 527 -3.59 14.65 -8.03
CA TYR A 527 -4.01 16.05 -8.09
C TYR A 527 -4.81 16.34 -9.37
N ALA A 528 -4.27 16.03 -10.54
CA ALA A 528 -4.92 16.31 -11.82
C ALA A 528 -6.31 15.65 -11.95
N ALA A 529 -6.47 14.44 -11.39
CA ALA A 529 -7.75 13.72 -11.42
C ALA A 529 -8.84 14.37 -10.55
N HIS A 530 -8.46 15.01 -9.45
CA HIS A 530 -9.41 15.41 -8.40
C HIS A 530 -9.45 16.92 -8.13
N ALA A 531 -8.56 17.70 -8.75
CA ALA A 531 -8.53 19.16 -8.68
C ALA A 531 -8.78 19.81 -10.05
N PRO A 532 -9.91 19.53 -10.74
CA PRO A 532 -10.20 20.18 -12.01
C PRO A 532 -10.23 21.71 -11.86
N GLY A 533 -9.71 22.40 -12.87
CA GLY A 533 -9.49 23.85 -12.86
C GLY A 533 -8.33 24.31 -11.97
N GLY A 534 -7.52 23.39 -11.44
CA GLY A 534 -6.22 23.66 -10.82
C GLY A 534 -5.11 23.85 -11.86
N ASP A 535 -3.90 23.37 -11.57
CA ASP A 535 -2.80 23.33 -12.55
C ASP A 535 -3.15 22.41 -13.74
N ALA A 536 -3.40 23.02 -14.89
CA ALA A 536 -3.78 22.33 -16.11
C ALA A 536 -2.65 21.48 -16.71
N ASP A 537 -1.39 21.76 -16.37
CA ASP A 537 -0.22 21.06 -16.90
C ASP A 537 0.26 19.93 -15.98
N ALA A 538 -0.35 19.74 -14.80
CA ALA A 538 0.09 18.75 -13.82
C ALA A 538 0.20 17.35 -14.43
N ALA A 539 -0.82 16.91 -15.18
CA ALA A 539 -0.82 15.60 -15.82
C ALA A 539 0.21 15.47 -16.95
N SER A 540 0.38 16.48 -17.81
CA SER A 540 1.32 16.42 -18.94
C SER A 540 2.77 16.46 -18.48
N LYS A 541 3.09 17.27 -17.46
CA LYS A 541 4.40 17.29 -16.79
C LYS A 541 4.69 15.95 -16.11
N ALA A 542 3.70 15.39 -15.41
CA ALA A 542 3.81 14.08 -14.77
C ALA A 542 4.07 12.95 -15.77
N ALA A 543 3.37 12.95 -16.91
CA ALA A 543 3.60 11.99 -17.99
C ALA A 543 5.01 12.10 -18.57
N THR A 544 5.50 13.32 -18.78
CA THR A 544 6.87 13.58 -19.27
C THR A 544 7.94 13.07 -18.32
N GLN A 545 7.72 13.22 -17.00
CA GLN A 545 8.64 12.73 -15.99
C GLN A 545 8.56 11.19 -15.86
N LEU A 546 7.36 10.60 -15.88
CA LEU A 546 7.19 9.16 -15.79
C LEU A 546 7.78 8.43 -17.01
N ALA A 547 7.75 9.04 -18.19
CA ALA A 547 8.36 8.48 -19.40
C ALA A 547 9.87 8.23 -19.26
N GLN A 548 10.55 8.96 -18.36
CA GLN A 548 11.99 8.82 -18.07
C GLN A 548 12.31 7.72 -17.05
N PHE A 549 11.30 7.13 -16.41
CA PHE A 549 11.49 6.09 -15.39
C PHE A 549 12.19 4.86 -16.01
N PRO A 550 13.23 4.29 -15.38
CA PRO A 550 14.04 3.21 -15.97
C PRO A 550 13.23 1.92 -16.18
N PRO A 551 13.60 1.08 -17.17
CA PRO A 551 12.99 -0.24 -17.35
C PRO A 551 13.40 -1.24 -16.26
N ALA A 552 12.61 -2.29 -16.08
CA ALA A 552 12.95 -3.40 -15.19
C ALA A 552 14.14 -4.23 -15.74
N PRO A 553 14.97 -4.85 -14.87
CA PRO A 553 14.97 -4.73 -13.41
C PRO A 553 15.48 -3.35 -12.95
N ARG A 554 14.89 -2.82 -11.89
CA ARG A 554 15.22 -1.49 -11.35
C ARG A 554 16.44 -1.57 -10.43
N THR A 555 17.61 -1.54 -11.04
CA THR A 555 18.92 -1.65 -10.37
C THR A 555 19.36 -0.35 -9.70
N HIS A 556 20.35 -0.41 -8.80
CA HIS A 556 21.02 0.76 -8.21
C HIS A 556 22.40 1.02 -8.83
N PRO A 557 22.47 1.66 -10.01
CA PRO A 557 23.74 2.20 -10.48
C PRO A 557 24.21 3.35 -9.57
N ALA A 558 25.51 3.63 -9.57
CA ALA A 558 26.03 4.84 -8.93
C ALA A 558 25.45 6.07 -9.64
N VAL A 559 25.00 7.04 -8.85
CA VAL A 559 24.53 8.34 -9.32
C VAL A 559 25.41 9.41 -8.68
N ASP A 560 26.09 10.20 -9.50
CA ASP A 560 26.81 11.40 -9.05
C ASP A 560 26.52 12.57 -9.99
N LEU A 561 25.57 13.39 -9.57
CA LEU A 561 25.11 14.59 -10.27
C LEU A 561 25.76 15.84 -9.68
N ARG A 562 26.71 15.72 -8.75
CA ARG A 562 27.20 16.89 -8.00
C ARG A 562 28.06 17.85 -8.82
N SER A 563 28.45 17.45 -10.02
CA SER A 563 29.14 18.32 -10.97
C SER A 563 28.26 18.73 -12.16
N THR A 564 26.98 18.34 -12.17
CA THR A 564 26.11 18.65 -13.31
C THR A 564 25.58 20.08 -13.23
N PRO A 565 25.74 20.90 -14.29
CA PRO A 565 25.18 22.25 -14.31
C PRO A 565 23.65 22.27 -14.43
N LYS A 566 23.02 21.11 -14.65
CA LYS A 566 21.57 20.95 -14.80
C LYS A 566 20.80 21.24 -13.50
N TYR A 567 21.40 20.97 -12.35
CA TYR A 567 20.74 21.10 -11.04
C TYR A 567 21.42 22.16 -10.19
N GLN A 568 20.65 23.10 -9.64
CA GLN A 568 21.19 24.09 -8.74
C GLN A 568 21.39 23.48 -7.36
N HIS A 569 22.61 23.55 -6.84
CA HIS A 569 22.99 22.94 -5.58
C HIS A 569 22.48 23.69 -4.36
N SER A 570 22.05 22.94 -3.34
CA SER A 570 21.74 23.49 -2.03
C SER A 570 23.02 23.92 -1.30
N ALA A 571 22.98 25.10 -0.69
CA ALA A 571 24.05 25.58 0.17
C ALA A 571 24.01 24.98 1.57
N THR A 572 22.86 24.40 1.97
CA THR A 572 22.61 23.90 3.34
C THR A 572 22.46 22.39 3.40
N CYS A 573 22.06 21.74 2.31
CA CYS A 573 21.83 20.31 2.24
C CYS A 573 22.92 19.66 1.40
N THR A 574 23.70 18.78 2.02
CA THR A 574 24.79 18.07 1.34
C THR A 574 24.21 17.15 0.28
N ASP A 575 24.84 17.15 -0.90
CA ASP A 575 24.45 16.29 -2.04
C ASP A 575 22.99 16.43 -2.47
N GLN A 576 22.39 17.61 -2.31
CA GLN A 576 21.03 17.90 -2.76
C GLN A 576 20.97 19.16 -3.64
N CYS A 577 20.01 19.20 -4.56
CA CYS A 577 19.62 20.44 -5.22
C CYS A 577 18.76 21.33 -4.30
N ILE A 578 18.59 22.60 -4.66
CA ILE A 578 17.66 23.48 -3.96
C ILE A 578 16.22 22.98 -4.09
N ASP A 579 15.39 23.27 -3.10
CA ASP A 579 14.03 22.73 -2.98
C ASP A 579 13.02 23.36 -3.96
N THR A 580 13.38 24.42 -4.69
CA THR A 580 12.50 25.08 -5.66
C THR A 580 12.30 24.29 -6.95
N ASP A 581 13.18 23.34 -7.26
CA ASP A 581 13.03 22.37 -8.37
C ASP A 581 13.65 21.03 -8.01
N ALA A 582 13.10 19.95 -8.54
CA ALA A 582 13.54 18.58 -8.27
C ALA A 582 14.49 18.03 -9.33
N VAL A 583 15.23 16.98 -8.97
CA VAL A 583 15.94 16.12 -9.93
C VAL A 583 14.91 15.44 -10.84
N ASP A 584 15.22 15.33 -12.14
CA ASP A 584 14.34 14.67 -13.10
C ASP A 584 14.26 13.17 -12.79
N VAL A 585 13.10 12.56 -12.99
CA VAL A 585 12.85 11.16 -12.60
C VAL A 585 13.87 10.19 -13.21
N GLY A 586 14.31 10.42 -14.45
CA GLY A 586 15.31 9.57 -15.10
C GLY A 586 16.73 9.67 -14.53
N ASP A 587 17.03 10.75 -13.80
CA ASP A 587 18.34 11.00 -13.19
C ASP A 587 18.35 10.66 -11.69
N ARG A 588 17.21 10.29 -11.11
CA ARG A 588 17.13 9.98 -9.68
C ARG A 588 17.76 8.63 -9.35
N PRO A 589 18.37 8.50 -8.15
CA PRO A 589 18.72 7.19 -7.63
C PRO A 589 17.50 6.26 -7.55
N ALA A 590 17.72 4.97 -7.77
CA ALA A 590 16.73 3.95 -7.45
C ALA A 590 16.52 3.86 -5.94
N GLU A 591 15.27 3.64 -5.55
CA GLU A 591 14.76 3.60 -4.18
C GLU A 591 13.57 2.64 -4.12
N ASP A 592 13.31 2.06 -2.96
CA ASP A 592 12.18 1.16 -2.69
C ASP A 592 10.84 1.66 -3.25
N PHE A 593 10.52 2.93 -3.05
CA PHE A 593 9.39 3.62 -3.66
C PHE A 593 9.73 5.08 -3.94
N LEU A 594 9.98 5.42 -5.20
CA LEU A 594 10.51 6.74 -5.59
C LEU A 594 9.65 7.91 -5.12
N TRP A 595 8.33 7.74 -5.08
CA TRP A 595 7.40 8.81 -4.74
C TRP A 595 7.30 9.10 -3.23
N GLN A 596 7.87 8.23 -2.39
CA GLN A 596 8.04 8.45 -0.95
C GLN A 596 9.38 9.14 -0.64
N ARG A 597 10.37 9.07 -1.53
CA ARG A 597 11.70 9.62 -1.27
C ARG A 597 11.79 11.07 -1.74
N HIS A 598 12.60 11.86 -1.04
CA HIS A 598 12.76 13.27 -1.36
C HIS A 598 13.38 13.42 -2.77
N PRO A 599 12.91 14.37 -3.59
CA PRO A 599 13.22 14.40 -5.01
C PRO A 599 14.50 15.18 -5.35
N TRP A 600 15.31 15.53 -4.34
CA TRP A 600 16.43 16.48 -4.47
C TRP A 600 17.82 15.82 -4.42
N SER A 601 17.92 14.50 -4.19
CA SER A 601 19.22 13.82 -4.07
C SER A 601 20.04 13.86 -5.37
N LEU A 602 21.30 14.30 -5.27
CA LEU A 602 22.28 14.37 -6.35
C LEU A 602 23.32 13.25 -6.28
N TYR A 603 23.32 12.42 -5.22
CA TYR A 603 24.35 11.41 -5.01
C TYR A 603 23.79 10.13 -4.41
N ARG A 604 24.25 8.99 -4.93
CA ARG A 604 24.10 7.67 -4.30
C ARG A 604 25.17 6.71 -4.81
N ASP A 605 25.73 5.90 -3.91
CA ASP A 605 26.64 4.82 -4.26
C ASP A 605 25.91 3.68 -5.00
N ALA A 606 26.65 2.94 -5.84
CA ALA A 606 26.09 1.76 -6.50
C ALA A 606 25.80 0.65 -5.49
N ASN A 607 24.69 -0.05 -5.70
CA ASN A 607 24.41 -1.33 -5.06
C ASN A 607 23.95 -2.34 -6.15
N PRO A 608 24.89 -2.96 -6.89
CA PRO A 608 24.56 -3.71 -8.09
C PRO A 608 23.72 -4.97 -7.82
N GLY A 609 23.76 -5.52 -6.60
CA GLY A 609 22.96 -6.68 -6.21
C GLY A 609 21.52 -6.32 -5.85
N GLN A 610 21.27 -5.10 -5.38
CA GLN A 610 19.94 -4.64 -4.99
C GLN A 610 19.08 -4.32 -6.21
N VAL A 611 17.83 -4.78 -6.20
CA VAL A 611 16.81 -4.43 -7.18
C VAL A 611 15.56 -3.96 -6.46
N GLU A 612 15.00 -2.84 -6.91
CA GLU A 612 13.78 -2.28 -6.31
C GLU A 612 12.51 -2.82 -6.96
N PRO A 613 11.38 -2.84 -6.22
CA PRO A 613 10.16 -3.50 -6.67
C PRO A 613 9.56 -2.97 -7.98
N GLY A 614 9.65 -1.65 -8.21
CA GLY A 614 9.00 -1.00 -9.35
C GLY A 614 7.50 -0.76 -9.19
N VAL A 615 6.95 -0.96 -7.97
CA VAL A 615 5.55 -0.67 -7.65
C VAL A 615 5.21 0.81 -7.89
N ASP A 616 6.17 1.70 -7.66
CA ASP A 616 6.08 3.13 -7.92
C ASP A 616 5.83 3.47 -9.39
N TYR A 617 6.50 2.78 -10.31
CA TYR A 617 6.20 2.92 -11.74
C TYR A 617 4.78 2.42 -12.05
N LEU A 618 4.45 1.21 -11.59
CA LEU A 618 3.18 0.55 -11.91
C LEU A 618 1.99 1.36 -11.41
N VAL A 619 2.01 1.84 -10.16
CA VAL A 619 0.90 2.60 -9.60
C VAL A 619 0.72 3.94 -10.32
N ALA A 620 1.81 4.65 -10.64
CA ALA A 620 1.74 5.92 -11.37
C ALA A 620 1.25 5.72 -12.81
N TYR A 621 1.78 4.73 -13.53
CA TYR A 621 1.39 4.42 -14.91
C TYR A 621 -0.07 4.02 -15.02
N TRP A 622 -0.53 3.07 -14.21
CA TRP A 622 -1.90 2.58 -14.29
C TRP A 622 -2.92 3.59 -13.76
N LEU A 623 -2.55 4.43 -12.79
CA LEU A 623 -3.38 5.55 -12.38
C LEU A 623 -3.50 6.60 -13.50
N GLY A 624 -2.40 6.92 -14.17
CA GLY A 624 -2.39 7.81 -15.34
C GLY A 624 -3.27 7.29 -16.49
N ARG A 625 -3.21 5.98 -16.78
CA ARG A 625 -4.09 5.31 -17.76
C ARG A 625 -5.55 5.35 -17.34
N ARG A 626 -5.85 5.05 -16.08
CA ARG A 626 -7.22 5.07 -15.52
C ARG A 626 -7.90 6.43 -15.71
N HIS A 627 -7.16 7.52 -15.49
CA HIS A 627 -7.67 8.89 -15.64
C HIS A 627 -7.46 9.48 -17.04
N ALA A 628 -7.09 8.65 -18.02
CA ALA A 628 -6.84 9.03 -19.41
C ALA A 628 -5.76 10.11 -19.63
N PHE A 629 -4.88 10.31 -18.64
CA PHE A 629 -3.68 11.15 -18.77
C PHE A 629 -2.58 10.47 -19.59
N LEU A 630 -2.59 9.14 -19.60
CA LEU A 630 -1.73 8.30 -20.43
C LEU A 630 -2.62 7.50 -21.38
N GLN A 631 -2.13 7.29 -22.59
CA GLN A 631 -2.77 6.45 -23.60
C GLN A 631 -2.04 5.12 -23.74
N ASP A 632 -2.71 4.15 -24.36
CA ASP A 632 -2.02 2.99 -24.88
C ASP A 632 -1.16 3.39 -26.07
N ASP A 633 0.15 3.17 -25.99
CA ASP A 633 1.04 3.37 -27.12
C ASP A 633 0.99 2.18 -28.10
N LYS A 634 0.30 1.08 -27.76
CA LYS A 634 0.10 -0.12 -28.59
C LYS A 634 -1.27 -0.81 -28.37
N PRO A 635 -2.43 -0.14 -28.58
CA PRO A 635 -3.75 -0.65 -28.20
C PRO A 635 -4.14 -2.00 -28.83
N GLY A 636 -3.61 -2.35 -30.01
CA GLY A 636 -3.84 -3.62 -30.70
C GLY A 636 -2.82 -4.72 -30.41
N VAL A 637 -1.91 -4.51 -29.46
CA VAL A 637 -0.87 -5.47 -29.07
C VAL A 637 -1.05 -5.85 -27.60
N CYS A 638 -1.29 -7.14 -27.35
CA CYS A 638 -1.47 -7.72 -26.01
C CYS A 638 -0.52 -8.89 -25.79
N LEU A 639 -0.37 -9.30 -24.53
CA LEU A 639 0.30 -10.53 -24.15
C LEU A 639 -0.64 -11.72 -24.32
N ALA A 640 -0.16 -12.74 -25.02
CA ALA A 640 -0.88 -13.98 -25.27
C ALA A 640 0.03 -15.21 -25.33
N TYR A 641 -0.51 -16.36 -24.96
CA TYR A 641 0.15 -17.67 -25.08
C TYR A 641 0.25 -18.10 -26.54
N GLN A 642 1.48 -18.21 -27.03
CA GLN A 642 1.81 -18.53 -28.42
C GLN A 642 2.39 -19.94 -28.57
#